data_AF-A0A7Y2ZXX7-F1
#
_entry.id   AF-A0A7Y2ZXX7-F1
#
_cell.length_a   1.000
_cell.length_b   1.000
_cell.length_c   1.000
_cell.angle_alpha   90.00
_cell.angle_beta   90.00
_cell.angle_gamma   90.00
#
_symmetry.space_group_name_H-M   'P 1'
#
loop_
_entity.id
_entity.type
_entity.pdbx_description
1 polymer ?
#
loop_
_entity_poly.entity_id
_entity_poly.type
_entity_poly.pdbx_seq_one_letter_code
_entity_poly.pdbx_strand_id
1 'polypeptide(L)'
;MLSNRFCKQSAGLAVLIGFFFWFALASAAQFTADVNQRLHGKDLTGKIFVKGEKYRLEQQDNKKRRMFIIVDQKANLTIVADPAEKNYTETPSQGMVSLMNDPLQSARYMEEKHKKVLLGDEIISGFKCKKIKYEAQGKELMTVWKSNKLGFVLKLTLPDKKKSFLQLKNIKEGAVNKALLQVPAGYAKKEDPRKKREREEAALNVITRSVRGSAPWARRIGPGGDIRVKVDSNKSVRFKIENLIKEESVYTITAFRNNQPIKMDIEKTYSLKLKGRRTKHLLGLQNRADEVSVKVDKGKIIAEIMVEESSFAKDKTKSFFIITGIRDSVKGVYVDAGRLLRLKITGDSQDAAESKVKVSFYKDDSYKDKIDRAGVVIKNGQTKAWEYPGDKGIKTLNIEVAKKGGVKVRIEQLSPKKVAAPKKATKVVRTKSSRPAGKSLSKTSGGKPSGPKLSREQAKKINKAINDNDIAAVEAELDGGMNIDSILYGKTILMQASNIGTPDMVKMLISRGANLNYRTKRGDNALSVGMSNSRHWTKMVPALVKAGISIDDKTPIWKLAFKTKKRKLKPEAKKLLKLLFAKGVSPDSYSSQKKTTVIMYYAKKGWLEPLQFFLDQGANVNARSTDGKTALSEALTKPRRPEKAGQKKERQAVVKLLRSKGAR
;
A
#
# COMPACT_ATOMS: atom_id res chain seq x y z
N MET A 1 -22.61 51.00 -49.69
CA MET A 1 -21.44 50.99 -50.60
C MET A 1 -21.52 49.71 -51.41
N LEU A 2 -22.07 49.79 -52.63
CA LEU A 2 -21.29 49.84 -53.89
C LEU A 2 -20.36 48.63 -54.01
N SER A 3 -20.37 47.80 -55.04
CA SER A 3 -21.12 47.75 -56.29
C SER A 3 -20.65 46.50 -57.03
N ASN A 4 -21.49 45.97 -57.94
CA ASN A 4 -21.10 45.47 -59.27
C ASN A 4 -20.09 44.32 -59.40
N ARG A 5 -20.10 43.47 -60.43
CA ARG A 5 -21.02 43.02 -61.48
C ARG A 5 -20.12 42.13 -62.36
N PHE A 6 -20.68 41.01 -62.84
CA PHE A 6 -20.49 40.45 -64.19
C PHE A 6 -19.15 39.91 -64.72
N CYS A 7 -19.34 38.78 -65.43
CA CYS A 7 -18.75 38.40 -66.73
C CYS A 7 -17.29 37.92 -66.77
N LYS A 8 -17.08 36.66 -67.17
CA LYS A 8 -17.12 36.18 -68.57
C LYS A 8 -16.17 34.99 -68.79
N GLN A 9 -16.62 34.11 -69.69
CA GLN A 9 -15.94 32.94 -70.24
C GLN A 9 -14.62 33.26 -70.96
N SER A 10 -13.72 32.27 -71.02
CA SER A 10 -12.91 31.86 -72.19
C SER A 10 -12.24 30.52 -71.81
N ALA A 11 -12.62 29.39 -72.41
CA ALA A 11 -12.17 28.87 -73.72
C ALA A 11 -10.66 28.58 -73.76
N GLY A 12 -10.33 27.29 -73.72
CA GLY A 12 -8.98 26.74 -73.88
C GLY A 12 -9.05 25.24 -74.17
N LEU A 13 -9.34 24.90 -75.42
CA LEU A 13 -9.25 23.55 -75.96
C LEU A 13 -7.76 23.25 -76.21
N ALA A 14 -7.18 22.27 -75.51
CA ALA A 14 -5.86 21.73 -75.85
C ALA A 14 -5.82 20.22 -75.58
N VAL A 15 -5.96 19.49 -76.70
CA VAL A 15 -5.59 18.11 -77.00
C VAL A 15 -4.77 17.39 -75.91
N LEU A 16 -5.38 16.39 -75.27
CA LEU A 16 -4.67 15.39 -74.47
C LEU A 16 -4.69 14.06 -75.21
N ILE A 17 -3.53 13.74 -75.78
CA ILE A 17 -3.19 12.47 -76.41
C ILE A 17 -3.43 11.34 -75.40
N GLY A 18 -4.30 10.42 -75.76
CA GLY A 18 -4.63 9.25 -74.95
C GLY A 18 -3.44 8.30 -74.84
N PHE A 19 -2.81 8.23 -73.67
CA PHE A 19 -2.07 7.05 -73.24
C PHE A 19 -3.03 6.17 -72.44
N PHE A 20 -3.65 5.20 -73.11
CA PHE A 20 -4.34 4.09 -72.47
C PHE A 20 -3.31 3.21 -71.75
N PHE A 21 -2.94 3.61 -70.52
CA PHE A 21 -2.29 2.68 -69.59
C PHE A 21 -3.36 1.71 -69.11
N TRP A 22 -3.38 0.53 -69.69
CA TRP A 22 -4.15 -0.60 -69.19
C TRP A 22 -3.53 -1.02 -67.85
N PHE A 23 -3.92 -0.34 -66.77
CA PHE A 23 -3.75 -0.87 -65.42
C PHE A 23 -4.60 -2.14 -65.36
N ALA A 24 -3.97 -3.29 -65.58
CA ALA A 24 -4.55 -4.56 -65.19
C ALA A 24 -4.88 -4.44 -63.71
N LEU A 25 -6.17 -4.29 -63.37
CA LEU A 25 -6.65 -4.42 -62.00
C LEU A 25 -6.18 -5.80 -61.53
N ALA A 26 -5.19 -5.84 -60.64
CA ALA A 26 -4.78 -7.05 -59.97
C ALA A 26 -6.03 -7.59 -59.25
N SER A 27 -6.63 -8.64 -59.80
CA SER A 27 -7.78 -9.30 -59.20
C SER A 27 -7.38 -9.74 -57.79
N ALA A 28 -8.13 -9.28 -56.80
CA ALA A 28 -7.84 -9.57 -55.40
C ALA A 28 -7.82 -11.09 -55.20
N ALA A 29 -6.70 -11.64 -54.70
CA ALA A 29 -6.49 -13.07 -54.65
C ALA A 29 -7.64 -13.80 -53.95
N GLN A 30 -8.20 -14.81 -54.62
CA GLN A 30 -9.20 -15.71 -54.03
C GLN A 30 -8.67 -17.13 -54.12
N PHE A 31 -8.48 -17.75 -52.96
CA PHE A 31 -7.99 -19.12 -52.88
C PHE A 31 -8.34 -19.77 -51.56
N THR A 32 -8.22 -21.10 -51.55
CA THR A 32 -8.25 -21.92 -50.34
C THR A 32 -6.94 -22.67 -50.21
N ALA A 33 -6.51 -22.95 -48.98
CA ALA A 33 -5.30 -23.74 -48.73
C ALA A 33 -5.40 -24.50 -47.42
N ASP A 34 -4.65 -25.58 -47.32
CA ASP A 34 -4.42 -26.26 -46.05
C ASP A 34 -3.33 -25.53 -45.26
N VAL A 35 -3.52 -25.43 -43.96
CA VAL A 35 -2.61 -24.71 -43.05
C VAL A 35 -1.89 -25.74 -42.19
N ASN A 36 -0.57 -25.70 -42.22
CA ASN A 36 0.28 -26.38 -41.24
C ASN A 36 1.09 -25.34 -40.49
N GLN A 37 1.00 -25.34 -39.17
CA GLN A 37 1.68 -24.34 -38.36
C GLN A 37 2.08 -24.89 -36.99
N ARG A 38 3.10 -24.27 -36.41
CA ARG A 38 3.46 -24.41 -35.00
C ARG A 38 3.40 -23.03 -34.36
N LEU A 39 2.57 -22.88 -33.33
CA LEU A 39 2.41 -21.62 -32.62
C LEU A 39 2.46 -21.85 -31.11
N HIS A 40 3.33 -21.12 -30.42
CA HIS A 40 3.55 -21.26 -28.96
C HIS A 40 3.90 -22.69 -28.51
N GLY A 41 4.47 -23.51 -29.39
CA GLY A 41 4.84 -24.91 -29.13
C GLY A 41 3.69 -25.90 -29.28
N LYS A 42 2.59 -25.48 -29.90
CA LYS A 42 1.48 -26.35 -30.31
C LYS A 42 1.49 -26.49 -31.82
N ASP A 43 1.44 -27.73 -32.29
CA ASP A 43 1.18 -28.03 -33.69
C ASP A 43 -0.32 -27.87 -33.95
N LEU A 44 -0.63 -27.15 -35.03
CA LEU A 44 -2.00 -26.84 -35.43
C LEU A 44 -2.12 -27.12 -36.92
N THR A 45 -3.24 -27.72 -37.30
CA THR A 45 -3.62 -27.96 -38.70
C THR A 45 -4.95 -27.30 -38.99
N GLY A 46 -5.20 -26.91 -40.23
CA GLY A 46 -6.52 -26.44 -40.61
C GLY A 46 -6.60 -25.93 -42.03
N LYS A 47 -7.46 -24.94 -42.27
CA LYS A 47 -7.74 -24.39 -43.59
C LYS A 47 -7.78 -22.88 -43.56
N ILE A 48 -7.35 -22.25 -44.65
CA ILE A 48 -7.51 -20.82 -44.86
C ILE A 48 -8.36 -20.57 -46.10
N PHE A 49 -9.24 -19.58 -46.00
CA PHE A 49 -10.11 -19.09 -47.06
C PHE A 49 -9.81 -17.62 -47.26
N VAL A 50 -9.26 -17.24 -48.40
CA VAL A 50 -8.79 -15.87 -48.66
C VAL A 50 -9.63 -15.24 -49.77
N LYS A 51 -10.07 -14.00 -49.56
CA LYS A 51 -10.75 -13.17 -50.56
C LYS A 51 -10.26 -11.73 -50.45
N GLY A 52 -9.21 -11.42 -51.21
CA GLY A 52 -8.52 -10.14 -51.13
C GLY A 52 -7.98 -9.88 -49.73
N GLU A 53 -8.38 -8.76 -49.13
CA GLU A 53 -7.95 -8.33 -47.79
C GLU A 53 -8.71 -8.99 -46.63
N LYS A 54 -9.66 -9.88 -46.93
CA LYS A 54 -10.39 -10.65 -45.93
C LYS A 54 -10.01 -12.12 -45.99
N TYR A 55 -9.87 -12.75 -44.83
CA TYR A 55 -9.69 -14.19 -44.78
C TYR A 55 -10.28 -14.81 -43.52
N ARG A 56 -10.57 -16.11 -43.60
CA ARG A 56 -10.87 -16.97 -42.47
C ARG A 56 -9.79 -18.02 -42.34
N LEU A 57 -9.22 -18.14 -41.15
CA LEU A 57 -8.23 -19.12 -40.77
C LEU A 57 -8.85 -20.06 -39.74
N GLU A 58 -9.12 -21.29 -40.15
CA GLU A 58 -9.59 -22.36 -39.28
C GLU A 58 -8.40 -23.16 -38.79
N GLN A 59 -8.35 -23.43 -37.49
CA GLN A 59 -7.23 -24.10 -36.84
C GLN A 59 -7.76 -25.14 -35.86
N GLN A 60 -7.05 -26.26 -35.79
CA GLN A 60 -7.34 -27.35 -34.88
C GLN A 60 -6.03 -27.80 -34.21
N ASP A 61 -6.04 -27.96 -32.89
CA ASP A 61 -4.91 -28.51 -32.13
C ASP A 61 -4.94 -30.04 -32.01
N ASN A 62 -3.86 -30.64 -31.51
CA ASN A 62 -3.74 -32.08 -31.29
C ASN A 62 -4.81 -32.65 -30.33
N LYS A 63 -5.48 -31.80 -29.54
CA LYS A 63 -6.60 -32.19 -28.66
C LYS A 63 -7.96 -32.01 -29.34
N LYS A 64 -7.97 -31.85 -30.67
CA LYS A 64 -9.15 -31.60 -31.51
C LYS A 64 -9.92 -30.33 -31.15
N ARG A 65 -9.31 -29.38 -30.44
CA ARG A 65 -9.93 -28.09 -30.14
C ARG A 65 -9.86 -27.22 -31.39
N ARG A 66 -11.02 -26.73 -31.82
CA ARG A 66 -11.16 -25.92 -33.02
C ARG A 66 -11.26 -24.45 -32.66
N MET A 67 -10.73 -23.60 -33.51
CA MET A 67 -10.98 -22.16 -33.50
C MET A 67 -10.99 -21.66 -34.94
N PHE A 68 -11.72 -20.59 -35.20
CA PHE A 68 -11.54 -19.85 -36.44
C PHE A 68 -11.32 -18.37 -36.17
N ILE A 69 -10.43 -17.80 -36.99
CA ILE A 69 -10.07 -16.40 -36.96
C ILE A 69 -10.58 -15.80 -38.26
N ILE A 70 -11.39 -14.76 -38.18
CA ILE A 70 -11.80 -13.97 -39.35
C ILE A 70 -11.08 -12.64 -39.26
N VAL A 71 -10.40 -12.26 -40.32
CA VAL A 71 -9.72 -10.98 -40.41
C VAL A 71 -10.29 -10.19 -41.57
N ASP A 72 -10.63 -8.94 -41.28
CA ASP A 72 -10.98 -7.90 -42.25
C ASP A 72 -9.98 -6.77 -42.11
N GLN A 73 -8.94 -6.79 -42.96
CA GLN A 73 -7.85 -5.84 -42.84
C GLN A 73 -8.29 -4.41 -43.17
N LYS A 74 -9.26 -4.25 -44.10
CA LYS A 74 -9.81 -2.94 -44.46
C LYS A 74 -10.61 -2.32 -43.32
N ALA A 75 -11.33 -3.15 -42.55
CA ALA A 75 -12.07 -2.70 -41.37
C ALA A 75 -11.20 -2.65 -40.09
N ASN A 76 -9.92 -3.02 -40.15
CA ASN A 76 -9.04 -3.19 -38.98
C ASN A 76 -9.68 -4.08 -37.90
N LEU A 77 -10.33 -5.17 -38.31
CA LEU A 77 -11.09 -6.05 -37.44
C LEU A 77 -10.55 -7.49 -37.49
N THR A 78 -10.25 -8.05 -36.33
CA THR A 78 -9.99 -9.48 -36.14
C THR A 78 -11.01 -10.06 -35.18
N ILE A 79 -11.69 -11.12 -35.62
CA ILE A 79 -12.62 -11.91 -34.84
C ILE A 79 -11.98 -13.25 -34.53
N VAL A 80 -11.92 -13.60 -33.25
CA VAL A 80 -11.51 -14.93 -32.79
C VAL A 80 -12.72 -15.62 -32.21
N ALA A 81 -13.11 -16.76 -32.79
CA ALA A 81 -14.31 -17.50 -32.40
C ALA A 81 -13.98 -18.91 -31.90
N ASP A 82 -14.71 -19.31 -30.86
CA ASP A 82 -14.71 -20.65 -30.30
C ASP A 82 -15.98 -21.39 -30.76
N PRO A 83 -15.85 -22.38 -31.66
CA PRO A 83 -16.98 -23.14 -32.16
C PRO A 83 -17.68 -24.01 -31.12
N ALA A 84 -16.97 -24.47 -30.08
CA ALA A 84 -17.56 -25.32 -29.05
C ALA A 84 -18.55 -24.53 -28.18
N GLU A 85 -18.20 -23.28 -27.88
CA GLU A 85 -18.98 -22.40 -27.02
C GLU A 85 -19.88 -21.43 -27.80
N LYS A 86 -19.85 -21.48 -29.14
CA LYS A 86 -20.53 -20.56 -30.06
C LYS A 86 -20.40 -19.10 -29.63
N ASN A 87 -19.17 -18.67 -29.37
CA ASN A 87 -18.91 -17.26 -29.03
C ASN A 87 -17.65 -16.74 -29.67
N TYR A 88 -17.53 -15.41 -29.72
CA TYR A 88 -16.42 -14.74 -30.38
C TYR A 88 -16.01 -13.44 -29.70
N THR A 89 -14.77 -13.03 -29.89
CA THR A 89 -14.26 -11.73 -29.46
C THR A 89 -13.79 -10.93 -30.66
N GLU A 90 -14.03 -9.62 -30.64
CA GLU A 90 -13.53 -8.68 -31.64
C GLU A 90 -12.36 -7.88 -31.08
N THR A 91 -11.31 -7.71 -31.89
CA THR A 91 -10.14 -6.93 -31.55
C THR A 91 -9.62 -6.20 -32.78
N PRO A 92 -8.93 -5.04 -32.62
CA PRO A 92 -8.24 -4.43 -33.75
C PRO A 92 -7.22 -5.40 -34.37
N SER A 93 -7.06 -5.37 -35.69
CA SER A 93 -6.16 -6.31 -36.39
C SER A 93 -4.70 -6.19 -35.96
N GLN A 94 -4.27 -5.00 -35.54
CA GLN A 94 -2.95 -4.76 -34.95
C GLN A 94 -2.93 -4.82 -33.41
N GLY A 95 -4.03 -5.20 -32.78
CA GLY A 95 -4.13 -5.38 -31.33
C GLY A 95 -3.37 -6.61 -30.85
N MET A 96 -2.90 -6.57 -29.60
CA MET A 96 -2.08 -7.64 -29.00
C MET A 96 -2.71 -9.04 -29.14
N VAL A 97 -4.03 -9.16 -28.94
CA VAL A 97 -4.75 -10.43 -29.06
C VAL A 97 -4.75 -10.96 -30.50
N SER A 98 -4.87 -10.08 -31.50
CA SER A 98 -4.81 -10.45 -32.92
C SER A 98 -3.41 -10.98 -33.29
N LEU A 99 -2.37 -10.21 -32.96
CA LEU A 99 -0.97 -10.58 -33.26
C LEU A 99 -0.55 -11.89 -32.58
N MET A 100 -1.04 -12.16 -31.36
CA MET A 100 -0.71 -13.39 -30.63
C MET A 100 -1.33 -14.67 -31.20
N ASN A 101 -2.48 -14.55 -31.87
CA ASN A 101 -3.25 -15.70 -32.36
C ASN A 101 -3.13 -15.90 -33.88
N ASP A 102 -2.71 -14.87 -34.62
CA ASP A 102 -2.59 -14.91 -36.08
C ASP A 102 -1.19 -14.49 -36.55
N PRO A 103 -0.32 -15.44 -36.94
CA PRO A 103 1.01 -15.15 -37.47
C PRO A 103 0.99 -14.32 -38.76
N LEU A 104 -0.08 -14.35 -39.56
CA LEU A 104 -0.20 -13.55 -40.78
C LEU A 104 -0.42 -12.07 -40.45
N GLN A 105 -1.17 -11.76 -39.38
CA GLN A 105 -1.26 -10.39 -38.87
C GLN A 105 0.05 -9.91 -38.25
N SER A 106 0.78 -10.80 -37.58
CA SER A 106 2.15 -10.51 -37.14
C SER A 106 3.07 -10.15 -38.32
N ALA A 107 3.01 -10.91 -39.42
CA ALA A 107 3.81 -10.60 -40.62
C ALA A 107 3.47 -9.23 -41.21
N ARG A 108 2.19 -8.86 -41.26
CA ARG A 108 1.76 -7.53 -41.72
C ARG A 108 2.24 -6.41 -40.80
N TYR A 109 2.10 -6.58 -39.49
CA TYR A 109 2.62 -5.62 -38.51
C TYR A 109 4.13 -5.41 -38.68
N MET A 110 4.88 -6.50 -38.94
CA MET A 110 6.32 -6.41 -39.20
C MET A 110 6.62 -5.67 -40.51
N GLU A 111 5.81 -5.91 -41.54
CA GLU A 111 5.93 -5.26 -42.84
C GLU A 111 5.78 -3.73 -42.75
N GLU A 112 4.95 -3.22 -41.85
CA GLU A 112 4.70 -1.79 -41.67
C GLU A 112 5.69 -1.09 -40.72
N LYS A 113 6.29 -1.83 -39.77
CA LYS A 113 7.04 -1.22 -38.65
C LYS A 113 8.54 -1.50 -38.64
N HIS A 114 9.03 -2.44 -39.46
CA HIS A 114 10.42 -2.89 -39.39
C HIS A 114 11.14 -2.88 -40.73
N LYS A 115 12.48 -2.89 -40.67
CA LYS A 115 13.35 -2.90 -41.85
C LYS A 115 13.16 -4.21 -42.61
N LYS A 116 12.98 -4.11 -43.93
CA LYS A 116 12.83 -5.26 -44.84
C LYS A 116 14.17 -5.57 -45.50
N VAL A 117 14.57 -6.84 -45.49
CA VAL A 117 15.76 -7.35 -46.20
C VAL A 117 15.29 -8.43 -47.17
N LEU A 118 15.47 -8.20 -48.47
CA LEU A 118 15.16 -9.20 -49.51
C LEU A 118 16.29 -10.23 -49.54
N LEU A 119 15.92 -11.52 -49.44
CA LEU A 119 16.87 -12.65 -49.42
C LEU A 119 16.90 -13.45 -50.72
N GLY A 120 16.06 -13.10 -51.69
CA GLY A 120 15.94 -13.78 -52.98
C GLY A 120 14.54 -14.33 -53.26
N ASP A 121 14.43 -15.13 -54.31
CA ASP A 121 13.20 -15.79 -54.73
C ASP A 121 13.26 -17.29 -54.43
N GLU A 122 12.17 -17.86 -53.92
CA GLU A 122 12.02 -19.30 -53.68
C GLU A 122 10.62 -19.76 -54.12
N ILE A 123 10.47 -21.04 -54.48
CA ILE A 123 9.17 -21.64 -54.82
C ILE A 123 8.54 -22.26 -53.57
N ILE A 124 7.35 -21.80 -53.20
CA ILE A 124 6.56 -22.36 -52.09
C ILE A 124 5.22 -22.84 -52.63
N SER A 125 4.94 -24.13 -52.45
CA SER A 125 3.65 -24.75 -52.85
C SER A 125 3.27 -24.48 -54.31
N GLY A 126 4.26 -24.45 -55.21
CA GLY A 126 4.08 -24.18 -56.64
C GLY A 126 4.11 -22.69 -57.05
N PHE A 127 4.24 -21.76 -56.10
CA PHE A 127 4.25 -20.32 -56.38
C PHE A 127 5.62 -19.70 -56.17
N LYS A 128 6.07 -18.88 -57.13
CA LYS A 128 7.26 -18.03 -56.98
C LYS A 128 7.02 -16.97 -55.91
N CYS A 129 7.84 -16.99 -54.86
CA CYS A 129 7.72 -16.13 -53.69
C CYS A 129 9.01 -15.33 -53.46
N LYS A 130 8.87 -14.06 -53.06
CA LYS A 130 9.96 -13.28 -52.49
C LYS A 130 10.18 -13.71 -51.04
N LYS A 131 11.40 -14.08 -50.69
CA LYS A 131 11.82 -14.36 -49.33
C LYS A 131 12.30 -13.07 -48.68
N ILE A 132 11.64 -12.66 -47.60
CA ILE A 132 11.85 -11.37 -46.94
C ILE A 132 12.13 -11.62 -45.47
N LYS A 133 13.22 -11.04 -44.96
CA LYS A 133 13.56 -11.02 -43.54
C LYS A 133 13.25 -9.65 -42.94
N TYR A 134 12.60 -9.65 -41.79
CA TYR A 134 12.33 -8.45 -40.97
C TYR A 134 13.26 -8.41 -39.77
N GLU A 135 13.86 -7.23 -39.53
CA GLU A 135 14.86 -7.03 -38.47
C GLU A 135 14.57 -5.79 -37.62
N ALA A 136 14.99 -5.86 -36.35
CA ALA A 136 15.10 -4.70 -35.47
C ALA A 136 16.38 -4.80 -34.64
N GLN A 137 17.13 -3.69 -34.56
CA GLN A 137 18.38 -3.61 -33.78
C GLN A 137 19.37 -4.74 -34.09
N GLY A 138 19.48 -5.14 -35.36
CA GLY A 138 20.39 -6.20 -35.82
C GLY A 138 19.96 -7.62 -35.47
N LYS A 139 18.76 -7.83 -34.91
CA LYS A 139 18.19 -9.16 -34.65
C LYS A 139 17.08 -9.47 -35.64
N GLU A 140 17.07 -10.71 -36.13
CA GLU A 140 15.96 -11.25 -36.91
C GLU A 140 14.71 -11.33 -36.04
N LEU A 141 13.59 -10.82 -36.56
CA LEU A 141 12.28 -10.90 -35.92
C LEU A 141 11.39 -11.94 -36.59
N MET A 142 11.43 -12.03 -37.92
CA MET A 142 10.60 -12.93 -38.72
C MET A 142 11.15 -13.05 -40.15
N THR A 143 11.02 -14.22 -40.75
CA THR A 143 11.25 -14.44 -42.19
C THR A 143 9.95 -14.92 -42.83
N VAL A 144 9.56 -14.32 -43.96
CA VAL A 144 8.32 -14.62 -44.70
C VAL A 144 8.60 -14.89 -46.18
N TRP A 145 7.71 -15.67 -46.80
CA TRP A 145 7.69 -15.94 -48.25
C TRP A 145 6.36 -15.43 -48.80
N LYS A 146 6.41 -14.33 -49.56
CA LYS A 146 5.24 -13.66 -50.13
C LYS A 146 5.14 -13.98 -51.62
N SER A 147 4.01 -14.55 -52.04
CA SER A 147 3.77 -14.91 -53.44
C SER A 147 3.64 -13.68 -54.32
N ASN A 148 4.35 -13.67 -55.44
CA ASN A 148 4.26 -12.58 -56.41
C ASN A 148 2.88 -12.58 -57.10
N LYS A 149 2.34 -13.76 -57.40
CA LYS A 149 1.03 -13.92 -58.06
C LYS A 149 -0.13 -13.62 -57.13
N LEU A 150 -0.11 -14.16 -55.91
CA LEU A 150 -1.23 -14.05 -54.97
C LEU A 150 -1.16 -12.80 -54.08
N GLY A 151 0.01 -12.14 -54.00
CA GLY A 151 0.23 -11.03 -53.07
C GLY A 151 0.13 -11.42 -51.59
N PHE A 152 0.11 -12.72 -51.27
CA PHE A 152 -0.16 -13.26 -49.94
C PHE A 152 1.04 -14.02 -49.36
N VAL A 153 1.17 -14.05 -48.03
CA VAL A 153 2.24 -14.80 -47.35
C VAL A 153 1.90 -16.29 -47.33
N LEU A 154 2.72 -17.10 -47.98
CA LEU A 154 2.51 -18.55 -48.09
C LEU A 154 3.29 -19.35 -47.05
N LYS A 155 4.39 -18.78 -46.54
CA LYS A 155 5.19 -19.38 -45.48
C LYS A 155 5.78 -18.28 -44.61
N LEU A 156 5.93 -18.54 -43.31
CA LEU A 156 6.68 -17.70 -42.39
C LEU A 156 7.31 -18.52 -41.27
N THR A 157 8.38 -18.00 -40.70
CA THR A 157 9.12 -18.59 -39.57
C THR A 157 9.48 -17.51 -38.56
N LEU A 158 9.40 -17.85 -37.27
CA LEU A 158 9.81 -16.98 -36.16
C LEU A 158 11.08 -17.55 -35.51
N PRO A 159 12.06 -16.70 -35.16
CA PRO A 159 13.29 -17.11 -34.47
C PRO A 159 13.06 -17.27 -32.96
N ASP A 160 12.00 -17.98 -32.57
CA ASP A 160 11.71 -18.31 -31.18
C ASP A 160 12.27 -19.69 -30.79
N LYS A 161 12.44 -19.94 -29.49
CA LYS A 161 12.94 -21.24 -28.99
C LYS A 161 12.07 -22.44 -29.40
N LYS A 162 10.81 -22.17 -29.76
CA LYS A 162 9.81 -23.19 -30.10
C LYS A 162 9.74 -23.47 -31.61
N LYS A 163 10.56 -22.78 -32.42
CA LYS A 163 10.61 -22.89 -33.89
C LYS A 163 9.22 -22.73 -34.51
N SER A 164 8.51 -21.67 -34.12
CA SER A 164 7.18 -21.36 -34.62
C SER A 164 7.21 -21.05 -36.11
N PHE A 165 6.25 -21.58 -36.85
CA PHE A 165 6.13 -21.41 -38.31
C PHE A 165 4.68 -21.49 -38.76
N LEU A 166 4.40 -20.99 -39.96
CA LEU A 166 3.16 -21.26 -40.70
C LEU A 166 3.52 -21.53 -42.15
N GLN A 167 2.88 -22.52 -42.76
CA GLN A 167 3.01 -22.84 -44.17
C GLN A 167 1.66 -23.24 -44.77
N LEU A 168 1.31 -22.63 -45.89
CA LEU A 168 0.15 -22.96 -46.70
C LEU A 168 0.51 -24.05 -47.71
N LYS A 169 -0.27 -25.12 -47.77
CA LYS A 169 -0.14 -26.26 -48.69
C LYS A 169 -1.43 -26.43 -49.50
N ASN A 170 -1.36 -27.18 -50.59
CA ASN A 170 -2.52 -27.53 -51.42
C ASN A 170 -3.37 -26.30 -51.80
N ILE A 171 -2.70 -25.24 -52.28
CA ILE A 171 -3.36 -23.98 -52.61
C ILE A 171 -4.21 -24.17 -53.86
N LYS A 172 -5.50 -23.83 -53.78
CA LYS A 172 -6.46 -23.89 -54.89
C LYS A 172 -7.02 -22.49 -55.14
N GLU A 173 -6.62 -21.89 -56.25
CA GLU A 173 -7.17 -20.60 -56.72
C GLU A 173 -8.62 -20.79 -57.16
N GLY A 174 -9.50 -19.83 -56.83
CA GLY A 174 -10.92 -19.90 -57.16
C GLY A 174 -11.80 -19.06 -56.24
N ALA A 175 -13.08 -18.93 -56.59
CA ALA A 175 -14.03 -18.11 -55.83
C ALA A 175 -14.22 -18.64 -54.40
N VAL A 176 -14.12 -17.74 -53.41
CA VAL A 176 -14.40 -18.06 -52.00
C VAL A 176 -15.78 -17.56 -51.59
N ASN A 177 -16.58 -18.45 -50.99
CA ASN A 177 -17.91 -18.15 -50.46
C ASN A 177 -17.82 -17.06 -49.39
N LYS A 178 -18.54 -15.93 -49.61
CA LYS A 178 -18.54 -14.78 -48.69
C LYS A 178 -19.08 -15.13 -47.30
N ALA A 179 -20.00 -16.08 -47.18
CA ALA A 179 -20.58 -16.49 -45.90
C ALA A 179 -19.54 -17.11 -44.96
N LEU A 180 -18.49 -17.76 -45.50
CA LEU A 180 -17.39 -18.29 -44.68
C LEU A 180 -16.60 -17.18 -43.99
N LEU A 181 -16.55 -15.99 -44.59
CA LEU A 181 -15.80 -14.83 -44.08
C LEU A 181 -16.62 -13.97 -43.11
N GLN A 182 -17.75 -14.48 -42.65
CA GLN A 182 -18.61 -13.84 -41.64
C GLN A 182 -18.75 -14.77 -40.42
N VAL A 183 -19.11 -14.18 -39.28
CA VAL A 183 -19.44 -14.96 -38.08
C VAL A 183 -20.71 -15.76 -38.38
N PRO A 184 -20.72 -17.10 -38.18
CA PRO A 184 -21.91 -17.89 -38.39
C PRO A 184 -23.05 -17.47 -37.47
N ALA A 185 -24.30 -17.68 -37.93
CA ALA A 185 -25.48 -17.46 -37.09
C ALA A 185 -25.42 -18.28 -35.79
N GLY A 186 -25.94 -17.72 -34.70
CA GLY A 186 -25.96 -18.36 -33.38
C GLY A 186 -24.69 -18.18 -32.54
N TYR A 187 -23.70 -17.41 -33.00
CA TYR A 187 -22.54 -17.05 -32.20
C TYR A 187 -22.78 -15.75 -31.42
N ALA A 188 -22.43 -15.73 -30.13
CA ALA A 188 -22.56 -14.55 -29.28
C ALA A 188 -21.21 -13.83 -29.07
N LYS A 189 -21.23 -12.49 -29.13
CA LYS A 189 -20.04 -11.68 -28.81
C LYS A 189 -19.73 -11.78 -27.32
N LYS A 190 -18.55 -12.27 -26.96
CA LYS A 190 -18.03 -12.24 -25.58
C LYS A 190 -17.74 -10.80 -25.18
N GLU A 191 -18.31 -10.39 -24.06
CA GLU A 191 -17.98 -9.13 -23.43
C GLU A 191 -16.49 -9.12 -23.04
N ASP A 192 -15.80 -8.01 -23.33
CA ASP A 192 -14.42 -7.80 -22.89
C ASP A 192 -14.34 -7.97 -21.36
N PRO A 193 -13.53 -8.92 -20.84
CA PRO A 193 -13.38 -9.15 -19.40
C PRO A 193 -13.03 -7.88 -18.62
N ARG A 194 -12.30 -6.92 -19.23
CA ARG A 194 -11.99 -5.62 -18.61
C ARG A 194 -13.25 -4.79 -18.46
N LYS A 195 -14.05 -4.64 -19.52
CA LYS A 195 -15.32 -3.90 -19.48
C LYS A 195 -16.31 -4.55 -18.51
N LYS A 196 -16.41 -5.89 -18.53
CA LYS A 196 -17.22 -6.64 -17.57
C LYS A 196 -16.81 -6.33 -16.12
N ARG A 197 -15.50 -6.35 -15.83
CA ARG A 197 -14.97 -6.03 -14.50
C ARG A 197 -15.24 -4.56 -14.12
N GLU A 198 -15.04 -3.62 -15.03
CA GLU A 198 -15.34 -2.21 -14.79
C GLU A 198 -16.82 -1.98 -14.48
N ARG A 199 -17.73 -2.64 -15.22
CA ARG A 199 -19.17 -2.62 -14.94
C ARG A 199 -19.50 -3.23 -13.59
N GLU A 200 -18.95 -4.40 -13.28
CA GLU A 200 -19.16 -5.08 -11.99
C GLU A 200 -18.66 -4.23 -10.80
N GLU A 201 -17.49 -3.60 -10.93
CA GLU A 201 -16.92 -2.70 -9.90
C GLU A 201 -17.73 -1.40 -9.77
N ALA A 202 -18.21 -0.83 -10.88
CA ALA A 202 -19.05 0.37 -10.87
C ALA A 202 -20.43 0.14 -10.25
N ALA A 203 -20.95 -1.09 -10.33
CA ALA A 203 -22.22 -1.50 -9.75
C ALA A 203 -22.15 -1.83 -8.25
N LEU A 204 -20.96 -1.78 -7.62
CA LEU A 204 -20.84 -2.01 -6.18
C LEU A 204 -21.48 -0.86 -5.39
N ASN A 205 -22.20 -1.22 -4.32
CA ASN A 205 -22.88 -0.23 -3.48
C ASN A 205 -21.86 0.66 -2.77
N VAL A 206 -22.21 1.95 -2.67
CA VAL A 206 -21.49 2.96 -1.91
C VAL A 206 -22.44 3.61 -0.89
N ILE A 207 -21.90 3.97 0.26
CA ILE A 207 -22.64 4.75 1.27
C ILE A 207 -22.62 6.23 0.87
N THR A 208 -23.79 6.85 0.85
CA THR A 208 -24.02 8.28 0.56
C THR A 208 -24.72 9.02 1.71
N ARG A 209 -24.92 8.35 2.84
CA ARG A 209 -25.52 8.89 4.08
C ARG A 209 -24.61 8.61 5.28
N SER A 210 -24.95 9.16 6.45
CA SER A 210 -24.25 8.80 7.69
C SER A 210 -24.68 7.40 8.17
N VAL A 211 -23.72 6.52 8.45
CA VAL A 211 -23.97 5.18 9.02
C VAL A 211 -23.03 4.91 10.18
N ARG A 212 -23.47 4.10 11.15
CA ARG A 212 -22.72 3.79 12.38
C ARG A 212 -22.30 2.33 12.45
N GLY A 213 -21.11 2.08 13.00
CA GLY A 213 -20.57 0.74 13.20
C GLY A 213 -19.47 0.70 14.25
N SER A 214 -18.75 -0.43 14.31
CA SER A 214 -17.67 -0.66 15.26
C SER A 214 -16.46 -1.27 14.57
N ALA A 215 -15.26 -0.82 14.96
CA ALA A 215 -14.02 -1.32 14.40
C ALA A 215 -13.75 -2.79 14.80
N PRO A 216 -13.10 -3.61 13.94
CA PRO A 216 -12.68 -3.27 12.59
C PRO A 216 -13.89 -3.13 11.64
N TRP A 217 -13.85 -2.13 10.76
CA TRP A 217 -14.93 -1.88 9.82
C TRP A 217 -14.41 -1.39 8.48
N ALA A 218 -14.97 -1.89 7.39
CA ALA A 218 -14.68 -1.36 6.06
C ALA A 218 -15.94 -1.11 5.25
N ARG A 219 -15.96 0.01 4.54
CA ARG A 219 -17.09 0.45 3.73
C ARG A 219 -16.61 1.22 2.50
N ARG A 220 -17.29 0.99 1.37
CA ARG A 220 -17.20 1.86 0.20
C ARG A 220 -18.11 3.06 0.40
N ILE A 221 -17.57 4.25 0.20
CA ILE A 221 -18.21 5.52 0.53
C ILE A 221 -18.13 6.40 -0.72
N GLY A 222 -19.28 6.96 -1.11
CA GLY A 222 -19.41 7.93 -2.19
C GLY A 222 -19.67 9.34 -1.62
N PRO A 223 -19.90 10.34 -2.49
CA PRO A 223 -20.10 11.73 -2.08
C PRO A 223 -21.28 11.85 -1.10
N GLY A 224 -21.09 12.64 -0.04
CA GLY A 224 -22.07 12.82 1.04
C GLY A 224 -22.11 11.71 2.08
N GLY A 225 -21.46 10.57 1.81
CA GLY A 225 -21.35 9.46 2.75
C GLY A 225 -20.44 9.77 3.93
N ASP A 226 -20.85 9.30 5.11
CA ASP A 226 -20.08 9.41 6.36
C ASP A 226 -20.18 8.09 7.13
N ILE A 227 -19.04 7.50 7.48
CA ILE A 227 -19.02 6.33 8.38
C ILE A 227 -18.54 6.76 9.75
N ARG A 228 -19.37 6.53 10.77
CA ARG A 228 -19.08 6.79 12.20
C ARG A 228 -18.78 5.47 12.89
N VAL A 229 -17.57 5.32 13.43
CA VAL A 229 -17.04 4.04 13.88
C VAL A 229 -16.61 4.13 15.32
N LYS A 230 -17.27 3.37 16.19
CA LYS A 230 -16.86 3.17 17.58
C LYS A 230 -15.50 2.47 17.63
N VAL A 231 -14.60 3.00 18.44
CA VAL A 231 -13.22 2.52 18.64
C VAL A 231 -12.90 2.46 20.12
N ASP A 232 -11.85 1.72 20.47
CA ASP A 232 -11.35 1.66 21.85
C ASP A 232 -10.51 2.91 22.16
N SER A 233 -10.95 3.71 23.13
CA SER A 233 -10.26 4.94 23.53
C SER A 233 -8.86 4.72 24.11
N ASN A 234 -8.53 3.48 24.45
CA ASN A 234 -7.22 3.07 24.96
C ASN A 234 -6.35 2.43 23.89
N LYS A 235 -6.67 2.60 22.60
CA LYS A 235 -5.87 2.09 21.48
C LYS A 235 -5.74 3.11 20.35
N SER A 236 -4.67 2.99 19.56
CA SER A 236 -4.51 3.78 18.34
C SER A 236 -5.45 3.27 17.24
N VAL A 237 -5.88 4.15 16.34
CA VAL A 237 -6.80 3.83 15.24
C VAL A 237 -6.08 4.00 13.91
N ARG A 238 -6.08 2.95 13.09
CA ARG A 238 -5.50 2.94 11.76
C ARG A 238 -6.60 3.04 10.70
N PHE A 239 -6.44 4.01 9.80
CA PHE A 239 -7.23 4.17 8.60
C PHE A 239 -6.42 3.67 7.41
N LYS A 240 -6.99 2.83 6.57
CA LYS A 240 -6.46 2.55 5.23
C LYS A 240 -7.50 2.97 4.21
N ILE A 241 -7.11 3.90 3.35
CA ILE A 241 -8.00 4.48 2.35
C ILE A 241 -7.47 4.11 0.96
N GLU A 242 -8.37 3.69 0.08
CA GLU A 242 -8.06 3.42 -1.33
C GLU A 242 -9.04 4.14 -2.23
N ASN A 243 -8.53 4.80 -3.26
CA ASN A 243 -9.33 5.48 -4.27
C ASN A 243 -9.89 4.47 -5.28
N LEU A 244 -11.21 4.48 -5.50
CA LEU A 244 -11.87 3.50 -6.38
C LEU A 244 -12.11 4.02 -7.81
N ILE A 245 -11.82 5.31 -8.05
CA ILE A 245 -12.06 5.99 -9.33
C ILE A 245 -10.76 6.53 -9.93
N LYS A 246 -10.75 6.83 -11.23
CA LYS A 246 -9.55 7.34 -11.92
C LYS A 246 -9.23 8.78 -11.51
N GLU A 247 -10.29 9.52 -11.23
CA GLU A 247 -10.29 10.90 -10.78
C GLU A 247 -9.86 11.02 -9.31
N GLU A 248 -9.97 12.22 -8.78
CA GLU A 248 -9.66 12.55 -7.39
C GLU A 248 -10.83 12.24 -6.45
N SER A 249 -10.51 11.64 -5.31
CA SER A 249 -11.42 11.56 -4.15
C SER A 249 -10.91 12.44 -3.01
N VAL A 250 -11.81 13.20 -2.40
CA VAL A 250 -11.55 14.08 -1.26
C VAL A 250 -12.39 13.60 -0.07
N TYR A 251 -11.74 13.44 1.07
CA TYR A 251 -12.38 12.96 2.29
C TYR A 251 -11.82 13.61 3.53
N THR A 252 -12.64 13.64 4.58
CA THR A 252 -12.37 14.27 5.85
C THR A 252 -12.42 13.22 6.97
N ILE A 253 -11.39 13.18 7.81
CA ILE A 253 -11.35 12.37 9.02
C ILE A 253 -11.69 13.26 10.21
N THR A 254 -12.53 12.77 11.14
CA THR A 254 -12.79 13.45 12.41
C THR A 254 -12.79 12.43 13.53
N ALA A 255 -12.23 12.79 14.69
CA ALA A 255 -12.29 11.97 15.89
C ALA A 255 -13.19 12.64 16.92
N PHE A 256 -13.85 11.82 17.74
CA PHE A 256 -14.77 12.28 18.78
C PHE A 256 -14.40 11.67 20.13
N ARG A 257 -14.77 12.39 21.18
CA ARG A 257 -14.78 11.90 22.56
C ARG A 257 -16.06 12.39 23.23
N ASN A 258 -16.85 11.49 23.80
CA ASN A 258 -18.16 11.80 24.36
C ASN A 258 -19.05 12.58 23.37
N ASN A 259 -19.08 12.13 22.10
CA ASN A 259 -19.77 12.77 20.98
C ASN A 259 -19.28 14.19 20.58
N GLN A 260 -18.25 14.74 21.21
CA GLN A 260 -17.68 16.03 20.83
C GLN A 260 -16.43 15.85 19.96
N PRO A 261 -16.28 16.63 18.86
CA PRO A 261 -15.07 16.59 18.04
C PRO A 261 -13.83 16.95 18.86
N ILE A 262 -12.73 16.23 18.64
CA ILE A 262 -11.44 16.51 19.28
C ILE A 262 -10.40 16.98 18.25
N LYS A 263 -9.43 17.77 18.72
CA LYS A 263 -8.23 18.07 17.92
C LYS A 263 -7.40 16.81 17.75
N MET A 264 -7.09 16.46 16.51
CA MET A 264 -6.31 15.27 16.15
C MET A 264 -4.82 15.59 15.99
N ASP A 265 -3.99 14.57 16.08
CA ASP A 265 -2.56 14.57 15.73
C ASP A 265 -2.28 14.32 14.24
N ILE A 266 -3.34 14.19 13.43
CA ILE A 266 -3.30 13.99 11.99
C ILE A 266 -4.05 15.13 11.27
N GLU A 267 -3.79 15.27 9.97
CA GLU A 267 -4.54 16.20 9.12
C GLU A 267 -6.03 15.86 9.09
N LYS A 268 -6.86 16.88 8.87
CA LYS A 268 -8.31 16.74 8.86
C LYS A 268 -8.85 16.28 7.50
N THR A 269 -8.33 16.83 6.42
CA THR A 269 -8.85 16.65 5.05
C THR A 269 -7.74 16.19 4.12
N TYR A 270 -8.07 15.23 3.25
CA TYR A 270 -7.11 14.57 2.38
C TYR A 270 -7.64 14.47 0.94
N SER A 271 -6.73 14.49 -0.02
CA SER A 271 -6.99 14.21 -1.44
C SER A 271 -6.22 12.98 -1.91
N LEU A 272 -6.85 12.15 -2.74
CA LEU A 272 -6.27 10.94 -3.31
C LEU A 272 -6.62 10.83 -4.80
N LYS A 273 -5.61 10.88 -5.67
CA LYS A 273 -5.74 10.79 -7.13
C LYS A 273 -5.36 9.39 -7.64
N LEU A 274 -5.89 9.00 -8.80
CA LEU A 274 -5.67 7.73 -9.50
C LEU A 274 -6.34 6.52 -8.83
N LYS A 275 -6.94 5.66 -9.66
CA LYS A 275 -7.60 4.42 -9.22
C LYS A 275 -6.60 3.46 -8.59
N GLY A 276 -6.96 2.88 -7.45
CA GLY A 276 -6.14 1.93 -6.70
C GLY A 276 -5.03 2.58 -5.87
N ARG A 277 -4.88 3.90 -5.89
CA ARG A 277 -3.92 4.58 -5.01
C ARG A 277 -4.37 4.44 -3.56
N ARG A 278 -3.42 4.12 -2.68
CA ARG A 278 -3.66 3.82 -1.26
C ARG A 278 -2.94 4.81 -0.36
N THR A 279 -3.54 5.13 0.77
CA THR A 279 -2.90 5.86 1.87
C THR A 279 -3.27 5.25 3.22
N LYS A 280 -2.46 5.54 4.23
CA LYS A 280 -2.63 5.05 5.59
C LYS A 280 -2.45 6.19 6.57
N HIS A 281 -3.38 6.32 7.49
CA HIS A 281 -3.32 7.29 8.58
C HIS A 281 -3.38 6.55 9.91
N LEU A 282 -2.66 7.07 10.90
CA LEU A 282 -2.64 6.52 12.25
C LEU A 282 -3.01 7.62 13.23
N LEU A 283 -4.23 7.59 13.74
CA LEU A 283 -4.65 8.40 14.87
C LEU A 283 -4.09 7.75 16.13
N GLY A 284 -3.12 8.39 16.77
CA GLY A 284 -2.44 7.79 17.91
C GLY A 284 -3.33 7.67 19.16
N LEU A 285 -3.02 6.68 20.01
CA LEU A 285 -3.65 6.40 21.31
C LEU A 285 -3.90 7.66 22.15
N GLN A 286 -2.99 8.61 22.08
CA GLN A 286 -2.99 9.82 22.88
C GLN A 286 -4.23 10.71 22.64
N ASN A 287 -4.90 10.56 21.49
CA ASN A 287 -6.14 11.26 21.18
C ASN A 287 -7.32 10.76 22.01
N ARG A 288 -7.28 9.53 22.55
CA ARG A 288 -8.37 8.91 23.31
C ARG A 288 -9.74 9.10 22.67
N ALA A 289 -9.83 8.80 21.38
CA ALA A 289 -11.08 8.86 20.64
C ALA A 289 -11.91 7.62 20.98
N ASP A 290 -13.20 7.79 21.28
CA ASP A 290 -14.16 6.68 21.44
C ASP A 290 -14.94 6.42 20.14
N GLU A 291 -14.93 7.38 19.22
CA GLU A 291 -15.52 7.29 17.90
C GLU A 291 -14.70 8.07 16.87
N VAL A 292 -14.66 7.58 15.63
CA VAL A 292 -14.02 8.26 14.48
C VAL A 292 -14.98 8.31 13.29
N SER A 293 -14.81 9.30 12.42
CA SER A 293 -15.58 9.51 11.20
C SER A 293 -14.66 9.56 9.99
N VAL A 294 -15.13 9.00 8.87
CA VAL A 294 -14.60 9.27 7.53
C VAL A 294 -15.77 9.72 6.65
N LYS A 295 -15.76 11.00 6.29
CA LYS A 295 -16.74 11.62 5.40
C LYS A 295 -16.13 11.84 4.02
N VAL A 296 -16.87 11.54 2.95
CA VAL A 296 -16.43 11.76 1.57
C VAL A 296 -17.14 12.98 1.01
N ASP A 297 -16.36 13.98 0.64
CA ASP A 297 -16.85 15.23 0.05
C ASP A 297 -16.94 15.09 -1.48
N LYS A 298 -15.97 14.43 -2.10
CA LYS A 298 -15.89 14.20 -3.55
C LYS A 298 -15.32 12.82 -3.86
N GLY A 299 -15.80 12.18 -4.93
CA GLY A 299 -15.26 10.92 -5.45
C GLY A 299 -15.78 9.67 -4.74
N LYS A 300 -15.04 8.56 -4.84
CA LYS A 300 -15.40 7.26 -4.25
C LYS A 300 -14.17 6.59 -3.66
N ILE A 301 -14.24 6.24 -2.38
CA ILE A 301 -13.18 5.52 -1.68
C ILE A 301 -13.72 4.25 -1.05
N ILE A 302 -12.80 3.37 -0.66
CA ILE A 302 -13.03 2.49 0.47
C ILE A 302 -12.25 3.00 1.68
N ALA A 303 -12.85 2.90 2.86
CA ALA A 303 -12.18 3.17 4.12
C ALA A 303 -12.19 1.91 4.98
N GLU A 304 -11.00 1.37 5.32
CA GLU A 304 -10.80 0.37 6.36
C GLU A 304 -10.36 1.07 7.65
N ILE A 305 -11.15 0.94 8.72
CA ILE A 305 -10.86 1.47 10.05
C ILE A 305 -10.61 0.31 11.00
N MET A 306 -9.41 0.26 11.60
CA MET A 306 -8.99 -0.79 12.52
C MET A 306 -8.42 -0.18 13.79
N VAL A 307 -8.57 -0.92 14.89
CA VAL A 307 -7.89 -0.60 16.13
C VAL A 307 -6.56 -1.35 16.17
N GLU A 308 -5.48 -0.66 16.50
CA GLU A 308 -4.15 -1.26 16.65
C GLU A 308 -4.04 -1.96 18.00
N GLU A 309 -3.81 -3.27 17.95
CA GLU A 309 -3.50 -4.03 19.14
C GLU A 309 -2.09 -3.69 19.63
N SER A 310 -1.93 -3.56 20.95
CA SER A 310 -0.63 -3.24 21.53
C SER A 310 0.36 -4.35 21.18
N SER A 311 1.48 -3.97 20.57
CA SER A 311 2.61 -4.90 20.33
C SER A 311 3.24 -5.42 21.63
N PHE A 312 2.80 -4.93 22.79
CA PHE A 312 3.27 -5.32 24.11
C PHE A 312 2.25 -6.17 24.87
N ALA A 313 1.07 -6.43 24.30
CA ALA A 313 0.08 -7.30 24.93
C ALA A 313 0.63 -8.72 25.08
N LYS A 314 0.39 -9.35 26.23
CA LYS A 314 0.76 -10.76 26.47
C LYS A 314 0.03 -11.67 25.46
N ASP A 315 -1.28 -11.43 25.33
CA ASP A 315 -2.12 -12.09 24.35
C ASP A 315 -2.01 -11.40 22.99
N LYS A 316 -1.81 -12.20 21.93
CA LYS A 316 -1.70 -11.67 20.57
C LYS A 316 -3.10 -11.66 19.95
N THR A 317 -3.63 -10.47 19.70
CA THR A 317 -4.89 -10.31 18.98
C THR A 317 -4.61 -9.70 17.62
N LYS A 318 -5.32 -10.18 16.59
CA LYS A 318 -5.32 -9.59 15.26
C LYS A 318 -6.76 -9.44 14.78
N SER A 319 -7.18 -8.21 14.50
CA SER A 319 -8.51 -7.90 14.00
C SER A 319 -8.41 -7.17 12.66
N PHE A 320 -9.21 -7.58 11.67
CA PHE A 320 -9.26 -6.95 10.36
C PHE A 320 -10.61 -7.17 9.69
N PHE A 321 -10.82 -6.51 8.55
CA PHE A 321 -12.03 -6.63 7.75
C PHE A 321 -11.69 -7.20 6.37
N ILE A 322 -12.57 -8.05 5.83
CA ILE A 322 -12.51 -8.49 4.43
C ILE A 322 -13.79 -8.02 3.75
N ILE A 323 -13.65 -7.35 2.61
CA ILE A 323 -14.77 -6.91 1.77
C ILE A 323 -14.40 -7.15 0.31
N THR A 324 -15.33 -7.73 -0.44
CA THR A 324 -15.08 -8.07 -1.84
C THR A 324 -14.99 -6.85 -2.73
N GLY A 325 -14.23 -6.99 -3.83
CA GLY A 325 -13.91 -5.91 -4.77
C GLY A 325 -12.53 -5.27 -4.54
N ILE A 326 -11.80 -5.69 -3.50
CA ILE A 326 -10.42 -5.22 -3.20
C ILE A 326 -9.53 -6.37 -2.73
N ARG A 327 -9.99 -7.15 -1.75
CA ARG A 327 -9.32 -8.38 -1.29
C ARG A 327 -10.38 -9.46 -1.12
N ASP A 328 -10.57 -10.28 -2.14
CA ASP A 328 -11.53 -11.38 -2.11
C ASP A 328 -11.02 -12.57 -1.27
N SER A 329 -9.75 -12.52 -0.86
CA SER A 329 -9.14 -13.49 0.05
C SER A 329 -8.02 -12.87 0.87
N VAL A 330 -7.81 -13.40 2.07
CA VAL A 330 -6.59 -13.23 2.84
C VAL A 330 -5.92 -14.59 2.93
N LYS A 331 -4.79 -14.74 2.23
CA LYS A 331 -3.95 -15.93 2.31
C LYS A 331 -2.79 -15.69 3.27
N GLY A 332 -2.36 -16.74 3.96
CA GLY A 332 -1.11 -16.71 4.73
C GLY A 332 -1.20 -15.93 6.03
N VAL A 333 -2.31 -16.05 6.78
CA VAL A 333 -2.34 -15.48 8.11
C VAL A 333 -1.56 -16.40 9.05
N TYR A 334 -0.32 -15.99 9.36
CA TYR A 334 0.55 -16.67 10.31
C TYR A 334 0.05 -16.54 11.75
N VAL A 335 0.11 -17.65 12.47
CA VAL A 335 -0.24 -17.77 13.88
C VAL A 335 0.84 -18.59 14.60
N ASP A 336 1.03 -18.33 15.89
CA ASP A 336 1.98 -19.03 16.75
C ASP A 336 1.48 -20.46 17.02
N ALA A 337 2.16 -21.47 16.45
CA ALA A 337 1.70 -22.86 16.48
C ALA A 337 1.48 -23.39 17.89
N GLY A 338 2.28 -22.97 18.88
CA GLY A 338 2.20 -23.47 20.26
C GLY A 338 1.16 -22.78 21.15
N ARG A 339 0.31 -21.89 20.59
CA ARG A 339 -0.71 -21.17 21.35
C ARG A 339 -2.10 -21.60 20.93
N LEU A 340 -3.03 -21.59 21.89
CA LEU A 340 -4.46 -21.72 21.60
C LEU A 340 -4.86 -20.66 20.58
N LEU A 341 -5.49 -21.10 19.49
CA LEU A 341 -5.99 -20.26 18.41
C LEU A 341 -7.50 -20.15 18.51
N ARG A 342 -8.01 -18.93 18.70
CA ARG A 342 -9.44 -18.64 18.58
C ARG A 342 -9.69 -17.72 17.40
N LEU A 343 -10.40 -18.21 16.39
CA LEU A 343 -10.84 -17.45 15.22
C LEU A 343 -12.33 -17.15 15.34
N LYS A 344 -12.71 -15.89 15.22
CA LYS A 344 -14.11 -15.45 15.09
C LYS A 344 -14.28 -14.71 13.77
N ILE A 345 -15.31 -15.08 13.01
CA ILE A 345 -15.72 -14.41 11.78
C ILE A 345 -17.18 -13.97 11.94
N THR A 346 -17.42 -12.68 11.80
CA THR A 346 -18.76 -12.06 11.89
C THR A 346 -19.17 -11.52 10.54
N GLY A 347 -20.37 -11.87 10.06
CA GLY A 347 -20.94 -11.35 8.82
C GLY A 347 -21.23 -9.85 8.94
N ASP A 348 -20.82 -9.05 7.95
CA ASP A 348 -21.03 -7.60 7.96
C ASP A 348 -20.91 -6.96 6.56
N SER A 349 -21.52 -7.60 5.56
CA SER A 349 -21.45 -7.16 4.16
C SER A 349 -22.26 -5.89 3.91
N GLN A 350 -21.72 -5.04 3.03
CA GLN A 350 -22.40 -3.88 2.46
C GLN A 350 -23.26 -4.24 1.24
N ASP A 351 -22.97 -5.36 0.57
CA ASP A 351 -23.57 -5.72 -0.72
C ASP A 351 -24.59 -6.86 -0.64
N ALA A 352 -24.63 -7.58 0.49
CA ALA A 352 -25.47 -8.76 0.66
C ALA A 352 -25.92 -8.92 2.12
N ALA A 353 -27.03 -9.63 2.32
CA ALA A 353 -27.52 -9.98 3.67
C ALA A 353 -26.67 -11.06 4.37
N GLU A 354 -25.90 -11.81 3.59
CA GLU A 354 -25.04 -12.90 4.05
C GLU A 354 -23.73 -12.97 3.28
N SER A 355 -22.72 -13.58 3.90
CA SER A 355 -21.40 -13.79 3.32
C SER A 355 -21.07 -15.29 3.29
N LYS A 356 -20.70 -15.79 2.11
CA LYS A 356 -20.17 -17.15 1.95
C LYS A 356 -18.66 -17.11 2.18
N VAL A 357 -18.21 -17.80 3.23
CA VAL A 357 -16.82 -17.78 3.70
C VAL A 357 -16.27 -19.19 3.67
N LYS A 358 -15.03 -19.32 3.20
CA LYS A 358 -14.27 -20.56 3.30
C LYS A 358 -13.01 -20.30 4.10
N VAL A 359 -12.80 -21.12 5.12
CA VAL A 359 -11.63 -21.09 5.99
C VAL A 359 -10.82 -22.37 5.78
N SER A 360 -9.49 -22.27 5.77
CA SER A 360 -8.59 -23.43 5.70
C SER A 360 -7.40 -23.24 6.63
N PHE A 361 -7.01 -24.29 7.34
CA PHE A 361 -5.95 -24.28 8.34
C PHE A 361 -4.83 -25.26 7.95
N TYR A 362 -3.57 -24.88 8.20
CA TYR A 362 -2.39 -25.61 7.75
C TYR A 362 -1.31 -25.72 8.84
N LYS A 363 -0.58 -26.85 8.87
CA LYS A 363 0.59 -27.06 9.75
C LYS A 363 1.87 -26.42 9.22
N ASP A 364 1.91 -26.12 7.92
CA ASP A 364 3.08 -25.59 7.23
C ASP A 364 2.76 -24.33 6.41
N ASP A 365 3.81 -23.65 5.98
CA ASP A 365 3.72 -22.42 5.17
C ASP A 365 3.69 -22.72 3.66
N SER A 366 3.82 -23.99 3.27
CA SER A 366 3.76 -24.48 1.89
C SER A 366 2.32 -24.75 1.43
N TYR A 367 1.34 -24.65 2.33
CA TYR A 367 -0.08 -24.93 2.12
C TYR A 367 -0.39 -26.36 1.69
N LYS A 368 0.54 -27.30 1.95
CA LYS A 368 0.41 -28.72 1.59
C LYS A 368 -0.18 -29.54 2.73
N ASP A 369 0.32 -29.35 3.96
CA ASP A 369 -0.18 -30.05 5.14
C ASP A 369 -1.42 -29.34 5.72
N LYS A 370 -2.59 -29.84 5.31
CA LYS A 370 -3.90 -29.26 5.63
C LYS A 370 -4.53 -29.95 6.84
N ILE A 371 -4.92 -29.15 7.82
CA ILE A 371 -5.52 -29.62 9.07
C ILE A 371 -7.04 -29.65 8.98
N ASP A 372 -7.65 -28.56 8.53
CA ASP A 372 -9.10 -28.41 8.51
C ASP A 372 -9.55 -27.45 7.38
N ARG A 373 -10.79 -27.62 6.94
CA ARG A 373 -11.48 -26.74 6.00
C ARG A 373 -12.96 -26.66 6.36
N ALA A 374 -13.46 -25.43 6.52
CA ALA A 374 -14.88 -25.17 6.67
C ALA A 374 -15.38 -24.20 5.60
N GLY A 375 -16.53 -24.51 4.98
CA GLY A 375 -17.33 -23.57 4.21
C GLY A 375 -18.57 -23.20 4.99
N VAL A 376 -18.81 -21.91 5.22
CA VAL A 376 -19.92 -21.41 6.03
C VAL A 376 -20.62 -20.24 5.36
N VAL A 377 -21.92 -20.13 5.58
CA VAL A 377 -22.72 -18.95 5.21
C VAL A 377 -23.04 -18.21 6.50
N ILE A 378 -22.70 -16.92 6.55
CA ILE A 378 -22.82 -16.10 7.76
C ILE A 378 -23.67 -14.88 7.44
N LYS A 379 -24.84 -14.77 8.08
CA LYS A 379 -25.71 -13.58 7.97
C LYS A 379 -25.07 -12.37 8.64
N ASN A 380 -25.41 -11.16 8.21
CA ASN A 380 -24.93 -9.94 8.86
C ASN A 380 -25.29 -9.92 10.35
N GLY A 381 -24.31 -9.63 11.21
CA GLY A 381 -24.43 -9.69 12.67
C GLY A 381 -24.18 -11.08 13.28
N GLN A 382 -24.31 -12.16 12.52
CA GLN A 382 -24.03 -13.51 13.00
C GLN A 382 -22.53 -13.76 13.08
N THR A 383 -22.08 -14.52 14.10
CA THR A 383 -20.68 -14.88 14.29
C THR A 383 -20.50 -16.39 14.27
N LYS A 384 -19.50 -16.87 13.52
CA LYS A 384 -18.98 -18.24 13.61
C LYS A 384 -17.59 -18.22 14.26
N ALA A 385 -17.35 -19.15 15.17
CA ALA A 385 -16.09 -19.28 15.87
C ALA A 385 -15.46 -20.66 15.64
N TRP A 386 -14.14 -20.69 15.66
CA TRP A 386 -13.31 -21.89 15.68
C TRP A 386 -12.29 -21.74 16.80
N GLU A 387 -12.04 -22.81 17.52
CA GLU A 387 -11.04 -22.86 18.58
C GLU A 387 -10.18 -24.11 18.40
N TYR A 388 -8.86 -23.92 18.41
CA TYR A 388 -7.90 -24.99 18.25
C TYR A 388 -6.85 -24.90 19.37
N PRO A 389 -6.60 -26.00 20.10
CA PRO A 389 -5.51 -26.06 21.06
C PRO A 389 -4.15 -25.97 20.34
N GLY A 390 -3.11 -25.53 21.06
CA GLY A 390 -1.78 -25.29 20.49
C GLY A 390 -1.04 -26.56 20.04
N ASP A 391 -1.44 -27.73 20.54
CA ASP A 391 -0.91 -29.03 20.11
C ASP A 391 -1.31 -29.39 18.67
N LYS A 392 -2.37 -28.79 18.11
CA LYS A 392 -2.75 -28.96 16.71
C LYS A 392 -1.72 -28.38 15.73
N GLY A 393 -0.82 -27.51 16.20
CA GLY A 393 0.32 -27.02 15.43
C GLY A 393 -0.06 -26.17 14.21
N ILE A 394 -1.22 -25.50 14.23
CA ILE A 394 -1.65 -24.60 13.14
C ILE A 394 -0.62 -23.47 13.03
N LYS A 395 0.03 -23.34 11.87
CA LYS A 395 0.94 -22.22 11.57
C LYS A 395 0.28 -21.15 10.72
N THR A 396 -0.59 -21.56 9.81
CA THR A 396 -1.13 -20.68 8.79
C THR A 396 -2.61 -20.95 8.55
N LEU A 397 -3.38 -19.89 8.31
CA LEU A 397 -4.78 -19.99 7.88
C LEU A 397 -5.11 -19.08 6.69
N ASN A 398 -6.07 -19.51 5.88
CA ASN A 398 -6.63 -18.81 4.74
C ASN A 398 -8.11 -18.53 4.96
N ILE A 399 -8.55 -17.30 4.62
CA ILE A 399 -9.96 -16.89 4.66
C ILE A 399 -10.32 -16.35 3.29
N GLU A 400 -11.22 -17.04 2.60
CA GLU A 400 -11.76 -16.68 1.28
C GLU A 400 -13.21 -16.22 1.45
N VAL A 401 -13.58 -15.10 0.85
CA VAL A 401 -14.94 -14.56 0.91
C VAL A 401 -15.48 -14.43 -0.51
N ALA A 402 -16.63 -15.05 -0.78
CA ALA A 402 -17.23 -14.98 -2.11
C ALA A 402 -17.64 -13.54 -2.47
N LYS A 403 -17.70 -13.23 -3.78
CA LYS A 403 -18.11 -11.92 -4.32
C LYS A 403 -19.36 -11.38 -3.61
N LYS A 404 -19.39 -10.07 -3.36
CA LYS A 404 -20.43 -9.33 -2.60
C LYS A 404 -20.49 -9.67 -1.10
N GLY A 405 -19.54 -10.45 -0.58
CA GLY A 405 -19.41 -10.71 0.86
C GLY A 405 -18.59 -9.66 1.60
N GLY A 406 -18.77 -9.61 2.91
CA GLY A 406 -18.01 -8.76 3.82
C GLY A 406 -18.06 -9.31 5.24
N VAL A 407 -16.90 -9.41 5.90
CA VAL A 407 -16.79 -10.00 7.24
C VAL A 407 -15.77 -9.29 8.12
N LYS A 408 -16.07 -9.23 9.42
CA LYS A 408 -15.10 -8.91 10.48
C LYS A 408 -14.38 -10.19 10.87
N VAL A 409 -13.06 -10.14 10.95
CA VAL A 409 -12.22 -11.26 11.37
C VAL A 409 -11.48 -10.86 12.64
N ARG A 410 -11.52 -11.73 13.64
CA ARG A 410 -10.76 -11.61 14.88
C ARG A 410 -10.04 -12.91 15.20
N ILE A 411 -8.74 -12.83 15.38
CA ILE A 411 -7.86 -13.94 15.74
C ILE A 411 -7.24 -13.62 17.09
N GLU A 412 -7.40 -14.51 18.05
CA GLU A 412 -6.85 -14.37 19.40
C GLU A 412 -5.91 -15.55 19.66
N GLN A 413 -4.70 -15.26 20.12
CA GLN A 413 -3.73 -16.23 20.61
C GLN A 413 -3.34 -15.90 22.04
N LEU A 414 -4.04 -16.55 22.96
CA LEU A 414 -3.82 -16.40 24.39
C LEU A 414 -2.44 -16.92 24.76
N SER A 415 -1.84 -16.26 25.74
CA SER A 415 -0.59 -16.72 26.34
C SER A 415 -0.81 -18.08 27.01
N PRO A 416 0.13 -19.03 26.92
CA PRO A 416 0.06 -20.25 27.72
C PRO A 416 -0.02 -19.85 29.19
N LYS A 417 -1.08 -20.27 29.90
CA LYS A 417 -1.18 -20.02 31.35
C LYS A 417 -0.02 -20.73 32.02
N LYS A 418 0.91 -19.97 32.63
CA LYS A 418 1.75 -20.55 33.69
C LYS A 418 0.81 -20.91 34.83
N VAL A 419 0.75 -22.18 35.21
CA VAL A 419 0.05 -22.62 36.42
C VAL A 419 0.70 -21.90 37.59
N ALA A 420 0.01 -20.91 38.17
CA ALA A 420 0.44 -20.24 39.38
C ALA A 420 -0.25 -20.92 40.57
N ALA A 421 0.53 -21.28 41.59
CA ALA A 421 0.04 -21.85 42.84
C ALA A 421 -1.02 -20.94 43.50
N PRO A 422 -2.04 -21.51 44.18
CA PRO A 422 -3.17 -20.74 44.68
C PRO A 422 -2.74 -19.84 45.84
N LYS A 423 -3.00 -18.53 45.74
CA LYS A 423 -2.87 -17.60 46.86
C LYS A 423 -4.23 -17.37 47.53
N LYS A 424 -4.24 -17.50 48.86
CA LYS A 424 -5.39 -17.33 49.76
C LYS A 424 -6.03 -15.95 49.60
N ALA A 425 -7.37 -15.93 49.65
CA ALA A 425 -8.21 -14.74 49.53
C ALA A 425 -8.10 -13.84 50.78
N THR A 426 -7.96 -12.53 50.58
CA THR A 426 -8.09 -11.53 51.63
C THR A 426 -9.30 -10.64 51.37
N LYS A 427 -10.03 -10.35 52.46
CA LYS A 427 -11.37 -9.75 52.52
C LYS A 427 -11.49 -8.38 51.83
N VAL A 428 -12.59 -8.22 51.10
CA VAL A 428 -13.07 -6.97 50.49
C VAL A 428 -13.77 -6.13 51.57
N VAL A 429 -13.30 -4.90 51.79
CA VAL A 429 -14.03 -3.86 52.53
C VAL A 429 -14.68 -2.93 51.51
N ARG A 430 -16.02 -2.88 51.51
CA ARG A 430 -16.84 -1.95 50.72
C ARG A 430 -16.86 -0.58 51.40
N THR A 431 -16.60 0.49 50.66
CA THR A 431 -17.09 1.83 50.99
C THR A 431 -17.83 2.47 49.82
N LYS A 432 -18.85 3.26 50.16
CA LYS A 432 -20.02 3.62 49.36
C LYS A 432 -19.76 4.70 48.31
N SER A 433 -20.61 4.65 47.28
CA SER A 433 -20.80 5.62 46.19
C SER A 433 -21.32 6.98 46.69
N SER A 434 -20.81 8.09 46.14
CA SER A 434 -21.45 9.41 46.17
C SER A 434 -21.58 9.99 44.75
N ARG A 435 -22.83 10.28 44.35
CA ARG A 435 -23.27 10.94 43.09
C ARG A 435 -23.02 12.48 43.14
N PRO A 436 -23.26 13.23 42.04
CA PRO A 436 -22.43 14.36 41.65
C PRO A 436 -23.06 15.72 41.97
N ALA A 437 -22.22 16.74 42.14
CA ALA A 437 -22.61 18.13 42.10
C ALA A 437 -21.88 18.83 40.95
N GLY A 438 -22.64 19.41 40.03
CA GLY A 438 -22.12 20.19 38.92
C GLY A 438 -21.66 21.58 39.37
N LYS A 439 -20.73 22.16 38.59
CA LYS A 439 -20.78 23.55 38.16
C LYS A 439 -19.81 23.78 37.00
N SER A 440 -20.37 24.36 35.94
CA SER A 440 -19.69 24.96 34.79
C SER A 440 -18.66 25.99 35.26
N LEU A 441 -17.52 26.07 34.57
CA LEU A 441 -16.82 27.33 34.32
C LEU A 441 -15.80 27.14 33.18
N SER A 442 -16.04 27.84 32.08
CA SER A 442 -15.15 28.06 30.95
C SER A 442 -14.02 29.04 31.31
N LYS A 443 -12.76 28.73 30.95
CA LYS A 443 -11.84 29.63 30.22
C LYS A 443 -10.49 28.95 29.94
N THR A 444 -9.93 29.34 28.80
CA THR A 444 -8.79 28.82 28.03
C THR A 444 -7.41 28.98 28.69
N SER A 445 -6.63 27.89 28.77
CA SER A 445 -5.19 27.81 28.43
C SER A 445 -4.68 26.35 28.54
N GLY A 446 -3.68 26.00 27.72
CA GLY A 446 -3.37 24.62 27.34
C GLY A 446 -2.89 23.66 28.45
N GLY A 447 -3.51 22.47 28.45
CA GLY A 447 -2.95 21.21 28.96
C GLY A 447 -3.64 20.63 30.19
N LYS A 448 -4.63 19.74 30.00
CA LYS A 448 -4.87 18.50 30.79
C LYS A 448 -6.08 17.71 30.26
N PRO A 449 -6.06 16.37 30.38
CA PRO A 449 -6.52 15.72 31.61
C PRO A 449 -5.45 14.77 32.15
N SER A 450 -4.83 15.12 33.28
CA SER A 450 -4.11 14.15 34.11
C SER A 450 -5.08 13.52 35.10
N GLY A 451 -4.79 12.30 35.53
CA GLY A 451 -5.54 11.66 36.61
C GLY A 451 -5.38 12.38 37.96
N PRO A 452 -6.11 11.92 38.98
CA PRO A 452 -6.06 12.49 40.33
C PRO A 452 -4.63 12.43 40.92
N LYS A 453 -4.33 13.34 41.85
CA LYS A 453 -3.07 13.30 42.59
C LYS A 453 -3.14 12.16 43.60
N LEU A 454 -2.12 11.29 43.62
CA LEU A 454 -2.01 10.23 44.62
C LEU A 454 -1.73 10.82 46.00
N SER A 455 -2.21 10.14 47.05
CA SER A 455 -1.80 10.45 48.42
C SER A 455 -0.29 10.25 48.57
N ARG A 456 0.31 10.86 49.61
CA ARG A 456 1.76 10.75 49.85
C ARG A 456 2.21 9.29 49.99
N GLU A 457 1.44 8.48 50.70
CA GLU A 457 1.72 7.06 50.91
C GLU A 457 1.54 6.23 49.64
N GLN A 458 0.45 6.46 48.89
CA GLN A 458 0.24 5.81 47.59
C GLN A 458 1.37 6.16 46.61
N ALA A 459 1.75 7.43 46.52
CA ALA A 459 2.84 7.89 45.68
C ALA A 459 4.19 7.23 46.05
N LYS A 460 4.48 7.10 47.36
CA LYS A 460 5.70 6.43 47.85
C LYS A 460 5.69 4.94 47.48
N LYS A 461 4.56 4.26 47.71
CA LYS A 461 4.37 2.83 47.37
C LYS A 461 4.56 2.57 45.87
N ILE A 462 3.85 3.31 45.01
CA ILE A 462 3.94 3.19 43.56
C ILE A 462 5.35 3.54 43.06
N ASN A 463 5.97 4.60 43.59
CA ASN A 463 7.32 4.98 43.17
C ASN A 463 8.36 3.91 43.51
N LYS A 464 8.24 3.28 44.69
CA LYS A 464 9.09 2.14 45.06
C LYS A 464 8.88 0.96 44.11
N ALA A 465 7.63 0.56 43.86
CA ALA A 465 7.32 -0.52 42.93
C ALA A 465 7.85 -0.26 41.51
N ILE A 466 7.77 0.99 41.02
CA ILE A 466 8.36 1.39 39.73
C ILE A 466 9.88 1.21 39.72
N ASN A 467 10.56 1.66 40.79
CA ASN A 467 12.01 1.60 40.91
C ASN A 467 12.53 0.15 41.01
N ASP A 468 11.79 -0.68 41.74
CA ASP A 468 12.11 -2.09 41.98
C ASP A 468 11.63 -2.99 40.82
N ASN A 469 10.98 -2.39 39.80
CA ASN A 469 10.36 -3.08 38.67
C ASN A 469 9.31 -4.13 39.07
N ASP A 470 8.61 -3.89 40.17
CA ASP A 470 7.51 -4.73 40.63
C ASP A 470 6.24 -4.44 39.81
N ILE A 471 6.21 -5.02 38.61
CA ILE A 471 5.09 -4.88 37.66
C ILE A 471 3.80 -5.41 38.29
N ALA A 472 3.86 -6.51 39.04
CA ALA A 472 2.69 -7.14 39.64
C ALA A 472 2.03 -6.23 40.68
N ALA A 473 2.82 -5.54 41.52
CA ALA A 473 2.27 -4.57 42.47
C ALA A 473 1.61 -3.38 41.77
N VAL A 474 2.21 -2.84 40.70
CA VAL A 474 1.60 -1.74 39.94
C VAL A 474 0.33 -2.21 39.22
N GLU A 475 0.32 -3.40 38.62
CA GLU A 475 -0.88 -3.99 38.01
C GLU A 475 -2.00 -4.17 39.06
N ALA A 476 -1.68 -4.70 40.25
CA ALA A 476 -2.67 -4.90 41.31
C ALA A 476 -3.34 -3.58 41.76
N GLU A 477 -2.58 -2.49 41.85
CA GLU A 477 -3.12 -1.17 42.21
C GLU A 477 -4.03 -0.61 41.10
N LEU A 478 -3.67 -0.83 39.83
CA LEU A 478 -4.50 -0.45 38.68
C LEU A 478 -5.79 -1.29 38.62
N ASP A 479 -5.68 -2.60 38.89
CA ASP A 479 -6.81 -3.52 38.97
C ASP A 479 -7.73 -3.18 40.17
N GLY A 480 -7.16 -2.62 41.24
CA GLY A 480 -7.87 -2.03 42.38
C GLY A 480 -8.55 -0.69 42.09
N GLY A 481 -8.52 -0.20 40.84
CA GLY A 481 -9.22 1.01 40.40
C GLY A 481 -8.37 2.29 40.41
N MET A 482 -7.06 2.21 40.70
CA MET A 482 -6.18 3.35 40.56
C MET A 482 -6.18 3.84 39.10
N ASN A 483 -6.36 5.15 38.91
CA ASN A 483 -6.31 5.74 37.59
C ASN A 483 -4.88 5.66 37.01
N ILE A 484 -4.72 5.09 35.83
CA ILE A 484 -3.44 4.89 35.11
C ILE A 484 -2.65 6.20 34.88
N ASP A 485 -3.33 7.34 34.85
CA ASP A 485 -2.74 8.67 34.65
C ASP A 485 -2.60 9.49 35.93
N SER A 486 -2.73 8.85 37.10
CA SER A 486 -2.58 9.53 38.39
C SER A 486 -1.24 10.24 38.51
N ILE A 487 -1.24 11.34 39.27
CA ILE A 487 -0.06 12.20 39.45
C ILE A 487 0.68 11.84 40.73
N LEU A 488 1.96 11.51 40.60
CA LEU A 488 2.94 11.35 41.68
C LEU A 488 4.15 12.26 41.44
N TYR A 489 4.53 13.04 42.44
CA TYR A 489 5.64 14.01 42.36
C TYR A 489 5.57 14.96 41.14
N GLY A 490 4.35 15.39 40.78
CA GLY A 490 4.10 16.30 39.66
C GLY A 490 4.19 15.67 38.26
N LYS A 491 4.37 14.35 38.18
CA LYS A 491 4.47 13.56 36.94
C LYS A 491 3.38 12.50 36.91
N THR A 492 3.01 12.00 35.73
CA THR A 492 2.17 10.79 35.64
C THR A 492 2.96 9.54 36.01
N ILE A 493 2.27 8.44 36.33
CA ILE A 493 2.87 7.12 36.55
C ILE A 493 3.79 6.74 35.39
N LEU A 494 3.33 6.91 34.15
CA LEU A 494 4.14 6.65 32.95
C LEU A 494 5.42 7.50 32.90
N MET A 495 5.35 8.80 33.18
CA MET A 495 6.54 9.66 33.17
C MET A 495 7.54 9.27 34.26
N GLN A 496 7.06 8.88 35.43
CA GLN A 496 7.93 8.42 36.51
C GLN A 496 8.58 7.08 36.14
N ALA A 497 7.82 6.14 35.59
CA ALA A 497 8.34 4.87 35.07
C ALA A 497 9.37 5.08 33.95
N SER A 498 9.15 6.04 33.04
CA SER A 498 10.15 6.40 32.03
C SER A 498 11.44 6.95 32.66
N ASN A 499 11.34 7.67 33.78
CA ASN A 499 12.49 8.30 34.44
C ASN A 499 13.40 7.29 35.16
N ILE A 500 12.80 6.46 36.00
CA ILE A 500 13.53 5.63 36.98
C ILE A 500 13.27 4.13 36.80
N GLY A 501 12.21 3.75 36.11
CA GLY A 501 11.82 2.35 35.91
C GLY A 501 12.48 1.70 34.70
N THR A 502 11.97 0.53 34.35
CA THR A 502 12.45 -0.29 33.23
C THR A 502 11.55 -0.14 31.99
N PRO A 503 12.03 -0.56 30.80
CA PRO A 503 11.22 -0.59 29.60
C PRO A 503 9.98 -1.48 29.73
N ASP A 504 10.03 -2.54 30.54
CA ASP A 504 8.91 -3.49 30.66
C ASP A 504 7.77 -2.93 31.51
N MET A 505 8.09 -2.20 32.58
CA MET A 505 7.11 -1.40 33.33
C MET A 505 6.42 -0.39 32.40
N VAL A 506 7.19 0.33 31.58
CA VAL A 506 6.63 1.30 30.63
C VAL A 506 5.75 0.65 29.56
N LYS A 507 6.17 -0.49 29.00
CA LYS A 507 5.35 -1.27 28.05
C LYS A 507 4.05 -1.74 28.68
N MET A 508 4.07 -2.19 29.93
CA MET A 508 2.87 -2.59 30.67
C MET A 508 1.92 -1.40 30.80
N LEU A 509 2.39 -0.26 31.31
CA LEU A 509 1.56 0.94 31.48
C LEU A 509 0.95 1.42 30.16
N ILE A 510 1.73 1.39 29.07
CA ILE A 510 1.23 1.70 27.72
C ILE A 510 0.16 0.70 27.27
N SER A 511 0.37 -0.60 27.51
CA SER A 511 -0.61 -1.65 27.18
C SER A 511 -1.92 -1.50 27.96
N ARG A 512 -1.88 -0.86 29.14
CA ARG A 512 -3.03 -0.49 29.97
C ARG A 512 -3.62 0.89 29.63
N GLY A 513 -3.19 1.54 28.54
CA GLY A 513 -3.77 2.78 28.04
C GLY A 513 -3.24 4.07 28.68
N ALA A 514 -2.05 4.05 29.30
CA ALA A 514 -1.43 5.24 29.87
C ALA A 514 -1.33 6.39 28.85
N ASN A 515 -1.67 7.60 29.30
CA ASN A 515 -1.72 8.79 28.45
C ASN A 515 -0.31 9.24 28.00
N LEU A 516 -0.05 9.21 26.69
CA LEU A 516 1.20 9.68 26.10
C LEU A 516 1.26 11.21 25.91
N ASN A 517 0.12 11.91 25.99
CA ASN A 517 0.01 13.35 25.71
C ASN A 517 0.32 14.26 26.90
N TYR A 518 0.44 13.71 28.11
CA TYR A 518 0.67 14.54 29.28
C TYR A 518 2.00 15.30 29.15
N ARG A 519 1.94 16.61 29.39
CA ARG A 519 3.10 17.50 29.49
C ARG A 519 3.13 18.19 30.84
N THR A 520 4.30 18.29 31.45
CA THR A 520 4.50 19.09 32.66
C THR A 520 4.46 20.59 32.33
N LYS A 521 4.47 21.45 33.36
CA LYS A 521 4.62 22.90 33.18
C LYS A 521 5.88 23.30 32.40
N ARG A 522 6.92 22.47 32.41
CA ARG A 522 8.15 22.66 31.63
C ARG A 522 8.08 22.09 30.21
N GLY A 523 6.93 21.54 29.82
CA GLY A 523 6.71 20.90 28.53
C GLY A 523 7.21 19.46 28.44
N ASP A 524 7.78 18.89 29.51
CA ASP A 524 8.30 17.52 29.52
C ASP A 524 7.17 16.49 29.37
N ASN A 525 7.38 15.47 28.52
CA ASN A 525 6.51 14.31 28.35
C ASN A 525 7.26 13.02 28.75
N ALA A 526 6.62 11.85 28.60
CA ALA A 526 7.25 10.58 28.97
C ALA A 526 8.51 10.28 28.14
N LEU A 527 8.56 10.71 26.87
CA LEU A 527 9.74 10.57 26.01
C LEU A 527 10.90 11.43 26.51
N SER A 528 10.66 12.71 26.82
CA SER A 528 11.71 13.64 27.26
C SER A 528 12.31 13.22 28.60
N VAL A 529 11.52 12.63 29.49
CA VAL A 529 12.00 12.10 30.76
C VAL A 529 12.69 10.74 30.56
N GLY A 530 12.19 9.90 29.65
CA GLY A 530 12.82 8.63 29.29
C GLY A 530 14.23 8.76 28.71
N MET A 531 14.52 9.86 27.99
CA MET A 531 15.88 10.18 27.52
C MET A 531 16.86 10.47 28.67
N SER A 532 16.36 10.95 29.81
CA SER A 532 17.15 11.23 31.01
C SER A 532 17.36 9.99 31.89
N ASN A 533 16.69 8.87 31.61
CA ASN A 533 16.86 7.62 32.35
C ASN A 533 18.34 7.21 32.35
N SER A 534 18.89 6.92 33.53
CA SER A 534 20.31 6.64 33.71
C SER A 534 20.70 5.24 33.25
N ARG A 535 19.79 4.26 33.37
CA ARG A 535 20.07 2.83 33.15
C ARG A 535 19.54 2.28 31.82
N HIS A 536 18.35 2.70 31.41
CA HIS A 536 17.58 2.00 30.37
C HIS A 536 17.15 2.87 29.18
N TRP A 537 17.64 4.11 29.05
CA TRP A 537 17.26 5.05 27.99
C TRP A 537 17.36 4.46 26.57
N THR A 538 18.31 3.55 26.31
CA THR A 538 18.52 2.90 25.00
C THR A 538 17.35 2.02 24.55
N LYS A 539 16.66 1.37 25.48
CA LYS A 539 15.46 0.55 25.23
C LYS A 539 14.17 1.29 25.54
N MET A 540 14.22 2.29 26.42
CA MET A 540 13.08 3.12 26.82
C MET A 540 12.56 3.99 25.68
N VAL A 541 13.47 4.70 24.99
CA VAL A 541 13.10 5.60 23.88
C VAL A 541 12.41 4.84 22.74
N PRO A 542 12.95 3.71 22.21
CA PRO A 542 12.25 2.93 21.20
C PRO A 542 10.87 2.44 21.63
N ALA A 543 10.68 2.05 22.89
CA ALA A 543 9.39 1.60 23.39
C ALA A 543 8.32 2.71 23.32
N LEU A 544 8.68 3.92 23.77
CA LEU A 544 7.80 5.10 23.73
C LEU A 544 7.52 5.57 22.30
N VAL A 545 8.54 5.59 21.44
CA VAL A 545 8.39 5.94 20.01
C VAL A 545 7.50 4.93 19.29
N LYS A 546 7.68 3.63 19.56
CA LYS A 546 6.83 2.56 18.99
C LYS A 546 5.37 2.68 19.44
N ALA A 547 5.12 3.20 20.64
CA ALA A 547 3.79 3.45 21.15
C ALA A 547 3.09 4.67 20.51
N GLY A 548 3.79 5.43 19.66
CA GLY A 548 3.22 6.59 18.97
C GLY A 548 3.19 7.86 19.82
N ILE A 549 4.07 8.00 20.82
CA ILE A 549 4.18 9.26 21.57
C ILE A 549 4.46 10.42 20.61
N SER A 550 3.83 11.57 20.86
CA SER A 550 4.03 12.78 20.05
C SER A 550 5.50 13.20 20.10
N ILE A 551 6.04 13.44 18.90
CA ILE A 551 7.39 13.91 18.65
C ILE A 551 7.25 15.22 17.88
N ASP A 552 7.72 16.32 18.47
CA ASP A 552 7.64 17.67 17.91
C ASP A 552 8.96 18.44 18.09
N ASP A 553 9.01 19.69 17.63
CA ASP A 553 10.19 20.56 17.75
C ASP A 553 10.58 20.88 19.20
N LYS A 554 9.67 20.65 20.15
CA LYS A 554 9.94 20.78 21.59
C LYS A 554 10.59 19.52 22.18
N THR A 555 10.79 18.47 21.39
CA THR A 555 11.48 17.24 21.81
C THR A 555 12.94 17.56 22.16
N PRO A 556 13.38 17.39 23.41
CA PRO A 556 14.70 17.81 23.86
C PRO A 556 15.79 16.80 23.48
N ILE A 557 16.08 16.67 22.18
CA ILE A 557 17.10 15.74 21.65
C ILE A 557 18.49 15.97 22.23
N TRP A 558 18.76 17.16 22.78
CA TRP A 558 19.99 17.47 23.50
C TRP A 558 20.24 16.52 24.67
N LYS A 559 19.20 15.95 25.30
CA LYS A 559 19.33 14.95 26.37
C LYS A 559 20.01 13.66 25.88
N LEU A 560 19.82 13.30 24.61
CA LEU A 560 20.54 12.20 23.96
C LEU A 560 21.87 12.66 23.37
N ALA A 561 21.92 13.87 22.82
CA ALA A 561 23.14 14.44 22.26
C ALA A 561 24.26 14.55 23.32
N PHE A 562 23.91 14.85 24.58
CA PHE A 562 24.88 14.91 25.66
C PHE A 562 25.30 13.53 26.20
N LYS A 563 24.80 12.42 25.65
CA LYS A 563 25.30 11.07 25.92
C LYS A 563 26.59 10.82 25.11
N THR A 564 27.68 11.44 25.56
CA THR A 564 29.00 11.32 24.95
C THR A 564 29.96 10.51 25.83
N LYS A 565 31.00 9.92 25.21
CA LYS A 565 32.14 9.28 25.89
C LYS A 565 33.39 9.57 25.08
N LYS A 566 34.48 10.00 25.73
CA LYS A 566 35.74 10.36 25.05
C LYS A 566 35.52 11.31 23.84
N ARG A 567 34.74 12.38 24.03
CA ARG A 567 34.45 13.43 23.01
C ARG A 567 33.66 12.94 21.77
N LYS A 568 33.15 11.71 21.79
CA LYS A 568 32.32 11.11 20.73
C LYS A 568 30.91 10.82 21.24
N LEU A 569 29.92 10.83 20.34
CA LEU A 569 28.57 10.36 20.65
C LEU A 569 28.57 8.86 20.91
N LYS A 570 27.85 8.42 21.94
CA LYS A 570 27.62 6.98 22.14
C LYS A 570 26.91 6.39 20.91
N PRO A 571 27.29 5.19 20.42
CA PRO A 571 26.65 4.58 19.25
C PRO A 571 25.12 4.46 19.38
N GLU A 572 24.63 4.13 20.58
CA GLU A 572 23.21 4.02 20.87
C GLU A 572 22.51 5.39 20.80
N ALA A 573 23.19 6.46 21.24
CA ALA A 573 22.65 7.82 21.14
C ALA A 573 22.51 8.25 19.68
N LYS A 574 23.50 7.96 18.83
CA LYS A 574 23.40 8.20 17.37
C LYS A 574 22.21 7.48 16.75
N LYS A 575 22.03 6.20 17.08
CA LYS A 575 20.93 5.38 16.57
C LYS A 575 19.57 5.97 16.95
N LEU A 576 19.41 6.40 18.20
CA LEU A 576 18.17 7.02 18.66
C LEU A 576 17.94 8.41 18.07
N LEU A 577 18.99 9.23 17.89
CA LEU A 577 18.87 10.52 17.23
C LEU A 577 18.39 10.37 15.78
N LYS A 578 18.97 9.44 15.01
CA LYS A 578 18.50 9.10 13.65
C LYS A 578 17.04 8.68 13.63
N LEU A 579 16.61 7.86 14.59
CA LEU A 579 15.20 7.45 14.72
C LEU A 579 14.28 8.67 14.92
N LEU A 580 14.69 9.65 15.72
CA LEU A 580 13.89 10.85 16.00
C LEU A 580 13.89 11.83 14.81
N PHE A 581 15.01 11.99 14.11
CA PHE A 581 15.09 12.79 12.89
C PHE A 581 14.21 12.21 11.78
N ALA A 582 14.18 10.88 11.64
CA ALA A 582 13.24 10.20 10.73
C ALA A 582 11.76 10.38 11.13
N LYS A 583 11.48 10.89 12.34
CA LYS A 583 10.15 11.28 12.81
C LYS A 583 9.88 12.78 12.72
N GLY A 584 10.77 13.54 12.06
CA GLY A 584 10.57 14.96 11.76
C GLY A 584 11.08 15.94 12.81
N VAL A 585 11.82 15.50 13.84
CA VAL A 585 12.44 16.43 14.80
C VAL A 585 13.56 17.21 14.13
N SER A 586 13.59 18.53 14.31
CA SER A 586 14.71 19.34 13.84
C SER A 586 16.02 19.03 14.59
N PRO A 587 17.16 18.87 13.88
CA PRO A 587 18.48 18.78 14.49
C PRO A 587 18.92 20.07 15.21
N ASP A 588 18.22 21.19 15.00
CA ASP A 588 18.52 22.51 15.58
C ASP A 588 17.87 22.75 16.96
N SER A 589 17.34 21.70 17.59
CA SER A 589 16.81 21.77 18.95
C SER A 589 17.85 22.32 19.94
N TYR A 590 17.37 23.08 20.93
CA TYR A 590 18.20 23.80 21.88
C TYR A 590 17.97 23.35 23.34
N SER A 591 19.00 23.53 24.17
CA SER A 591 19.03 23.03 25.55
C SER A 591 18.65 24.05 26.63
N SER A 592 18.55 25.34 26.29
CA SER A 592 18.33 26.42 27.25
C SER A 592 17.48 27.55 26.67
N GLN A 593 17.02 28.47 27.52
CA GLN A 593 16.30 29.68 27.10
C GLN A 593 17.11 30.54 26.11
N LYS A 594 18.45 30.47 26.16
CA LYS A 594 19.35 31.18 25.24
C LYS A 594 19.39 30.61 23.82
N LYS A 595 18.52 29.64 23.49
CA LYS A 595 18.47 28.96 22.19
C LYS A 595 19.83 28.38 21.74
N THR A 596 20.66 27.92 22.67
CA THR A 596 21.93 27.26 22.34
C THR A 596 21.67 25.88 21.71
N THR A 597 21.97 25.76 20.42
CA THR A 597 21.84 24.51 19.66
C THR A 597 22.95 23.51 20.04
N VAL A 598 22.74 22.24 19.69
CA VAL A 598 23.71 21.19 19.98
C VAL A 598 25.05 21.41 19.24
N ILE A 599 25.01 21.93 18.01
CA ILE A 599 26.22 22.23 17.24
C ILE A 599 27.05 23.36 17.86
N MET A 600 26.41 24.39 18.46
CA MET A 600 27.12 25.45 19.20
C MET A 600 27.84 24.88 20.41
N TYR A 601 27.18 23.96 21.14
CA TYR A 601 27.77 23.31 22.29
C TYR A 601 29.01 22.49 21.90
N TYR A 602 28.92 21.66 20.85
CA TYR A 602 30.08 20.87 20.41
C TYR A 602 31.19 21.73 19.82
N ALA A 603 30.86 22.81 19.13
CA ALA A 603 31.82 23.76 18.61
C ALA A 603 32.63 24.41 19.75
N LYS A 604 31.94 24.90 20.78
CA LYS A 604 32.57 25.42 22.01
C LYS A 604 33.52 24.41 22.66
N LYS A 605 33.09 23.15 22.73
CA LYS A 605 33.86 22.05 23.31
C LYS A 605 34.99 21.54 22.39
N GLY A 606 35.02 21.95 21.13
CA GLY A 606 35.98 21.46 20.12
C GLY A 606 35.78 19.98 19.77
N TRP A 607 34.56 19.46 19.83
CA TRP A 607 34.27 18.04 19.57
C TRP A 607 33.84 17.81 18.13
N LEU A 608 34.78 17.36 17.29
CA LEU A 608 34.59 17.24 15.84
C LEU A 608 33.50 16.24 15.44
N GLU A 609 33.58 15.01 15.95
CA GLU A 609 32.71 13.92 15.51
C GLU A 609 31.22 14.17 15.79
N PRO A 610 30.81 14.55 17.02
CA PRO A 610 29.41 14.89 17.28
C PRO A 610 28.91 16.08 16.45
N LEU A 611 29.76 17.08 16.21
CA LEU A 611 29.43 18.24 15.39
C LEU A 611 29.18 17.85 13.94
N GLN A 612 30.08 17.05 13.34
CA GLN A 612 29.92 16.49 12.00
C GLN A 612 28.62 15.70 11.89
N PHE A 613 28.32 14.83 12.86
CA PHE A 613 27.10 14.03 12.85
C PHE A 613 25.84 14.90 12.75
N PHE A 614 25.73 15.99 13.52
CA PHE A 614 24.54 16.85 13.45
C PHE A 614 24.47 17.65 12.13
N LEU A 615 25.60 18.10 11.58
CA LEU A 615 25.64 18.75 10.26
C LEU A 615 25.21 17.78 9.15
N ASP A 616 25.63 16.50 9.21
CA ASP A 616 25.20 15.46 8.27
C ASP A 616 23.72 15.12 8.38
N GLN A 617 23.07 15.46 9.50
CA GLN A 617 21.62 15.34 9.68
C GLN A 617 20.87 16.64 9.33
N GLY A 618 21.56 17.63 8.75
CA GLY A 618 20.96 18.86 8.25
C GLY A 618 20.86 19.99 9.28
N ALA A 619 21.64 19.97 10.36
CA ALA A 619 21.70 21.09 11.30
C ALA A 619 22.10 22.40 10.58
N ASN A 620 21.40 23.49 10.86
CA ASN A 620 21.72 24.79 10.31
C ASN A 620 23.05 25.30 10.88
N VAL A 621 24.09 25.26 10.06
CA VAL A 621 25.45 25.70 10.40
C VAL A 621 25.51 27.16 10.89
N ASN A 622 24.57 27.99 10.45
CA ASN A 622 24.45 29.42 10.75
C ASN A 622 23.36 29.73 11.78
N ALA A 623 22.83 28.73 12.50
CA ALA A 623 21.91 28.96 13.60
C ALA A 623 22.51 29.96 14.60
N ARG A 624 21.68 30.85 15.16
CA ARG A 624 22.09 31.89 16.12
C ARG A 624 21.38 31.70 17.46
N SER A 625 22.15 31.80 18.54
CA SER A 625 21.59 31.88 19.89
C SER A 625 20.88 33.23 20.11
N THR A 626 20.20 33.40 21.23
CA THR A 626 19.62 34.71 21.59
C THR A 626 20.67 35.81 21.70
N ASP A 627 21.89 35.44 22.08
CA ASP A 627 23.04 36.34 22.22
C ASP A 627 23.77 36.52 20.87
N GLY A 628 23.16 36.09 19.76
CA GLY A 628 23.71 36.20 18.40
C GLY A 628 24.85 35.24 18.06
N LYS A 629 25.23 34.33 18.96
CA LYS A 629 26.37 33.42 18.77
C LYS A 629 26.04 32.30 17.79
N THR A 630 26.96 32.05 16.86
CA THR A 630 26.97 30.91 15.93
C THR A 630 27.91 29.80 16.39
N ALA A 631 27.81 28.61 15.79
CA ALA A 631 28.78 27.53 16.03
C ALA A 631 30.23 27.97 15.74
N LEU A 632 30.45 28.74 14.66
CA LEU A 632 31.79 29.27 14.33
C LEU A 632 32.31 30.22 15.42
N SER A 633 31.47 31.16 15.87
CA SER A 633 31.85 32.08 16.94
C SER A 633 32.22 31.35 18.24
N GLU A 634 31.45 30.33 18.64
CA GLU A 634 31.75 29.51 19.83
C GLU A 634 33.02 28.66 19.65
N ALA A 635 33.32 28.15 18.44
CA ALA A 635 34.57 27.43 18.17
C ALA A 635 35.81 28.31 18.34
N LEU A 636 35.71 29.60 17.98
CA LEU A 636 36.77 30.60 18.05
C LEU A 636 36.97 31.18 19.46
N THR A 637 36.03 30.98 20.39
CA THR A 637 36.22 31.42 21.78
C THR A 637 37.38 30.67 22.44
N LYS A 638 38.27 31.42 23.10
CA LYS A 638 39.38 30.82 23.86
C LYS A 638 38.81 29.98 25.02
N PRO A 639 39.22 28.71 25.15
CA PRO A 639 38.79 27.86 26.26
C PRO A 639 39.38 28.40 27.57
N ARG A 640 38.61 28.31 28.66
CA ARG A 640 39.01 28.77 30.01
C ARG A 640 40.22 28.03 30.59
N ARG A 641 40.55 26.85 30.08
CA ARG A 641 41.70 26.04 30.49
C ARG A 641 42.58 25.76 29.27
N PRO A 642 43.91 25.68 29.43
CA PRO A 642 44.80 25.31 28.34
C PRO A 642 44.39 23.98 27.71
N GLU A 643 44.33 23.94 26.38
CA GLU A 643 44.01 22.74 25.63
C GLU A 643 45.26 21.87 25.45
N LYS A 644 45.10 20.55 25.59
CA LYS A 644 46.15 19.60 25.16
C LYS A 644 46.29 19.64 23.64
N ALA A 645 47.46 19.27 23.10
CA ALA A 645 47.76 19.32 21.66
C ALA A 645 46.66 18.66 20.78
N GLY A 646 46.18 17.46 21.15
CA GLY A 646 45.10 16.78 20.44
C GLY A 646 43.76 17.53 20.46
N GLN A 647 43.46 18.27 21.53
CA GLN A 647 42.24 19.06 21.67
C GLN A 647 42.28 20.31 20.79
N LYS A 648 43.45 20.95 20.71
CA LYS A 648 43.71 22.09 19.80
C LYS A 648 43.55 21.67 18.34
N LYS A 649 44.10 20.51 17.96
CA LYS A 649 43.96 19.93 16.61
C LYS A 649 42.49 19.65 16.25
N GLU A 650 41.72 19.05 17.18
CA GLU A 650 40.29 18.84 16.95
C GLU A 650 39.51 20.15 16.82
N ARG A 651 39.81 21.17 17.63
CA ARG A 651 39.18 22.49 17.52
C ARG A 651 39.47 23.15 16.17
N GLN A 652 40.71 23.09 15.69
CA GLN A 652 41.07 23.57 14.35
C GLN A 652 40.30 22.83 13.26
N ALA A 653 40.14 21.51 13.38
CA ALA A 653 39.34 20.71 12.47
C ALA A 653 37.85 21.11 12.50
N VAL A 654 37.30 21.42 13.68
CA VAL A 654 35.94 21.96 13.84
C VAL A 654 35.78 23.29 13.09
N VAL A 655 36.72 24.23 13.26
CA VAL A 655 36.68 25.53 12.56
C VAL A 655 36.75 25.33 11.05
N LYS A 656 37.66 24.46 10.56
CA LYS A 656 37.78 24.13 9.14
C LYS A 656 36.50 23.52 8.58
N LEU A 657 35.90 22.57 9.30
CA LEU A 657 34.65 21.94 8.93
C LEU A 657 33.50 22.95 8.83
N LEU A 658 33.33 23.79 9.86
CA LEU A 658 32.29 24.82 9.87
C LEU A 658 32.42 25.78 8.68
N ARG A 659 33.64 26.29 8.41
CA ARG A 659 33.90 27.15 7.24
C ARG A 659 33.59 26.43 5.92
N SER A 660 34.00 25.18 5.78
CA SER A 660 33.73 24.39 4.57
C SER A 660 32.24 24.15 4.31
N LYS A 661 31.41 24.19 5.36
CA LYS A 661 29.95 24.07 5.29
C LYS A 661 29.25 25.43 5.16
N GLY A 662 30.01 26.52 4.94
CA GLY A 662 29.46 27.87 4.75
C GLY A 662 29.08 28.58 6.04
N ALA A 663 29.70 28.24 7.18
CA ALA A 663 29.55 28.99 8.40
C ALA A 663 30.08 30.42 8.23
N ARG A 664 29.27 31.43 8.60
CA ARG A 664 29.63 32.85 8.56
C ARG A 664 29.58 33.46 9.95
#